data_AF-A0A9D8Q6N5-F1
#
_entry.id   AF-A0A9D8Q6N5-F1
#
_cell.length_a   1.000
_cell.length_b   1.000
_cell.length_c   1.000
_cell.angle_alpha   90.00
_cell.angle_beta   90.00
_cell.angle_gamma   90.00
#
_symmetry.space_group_name_H-M   'P 1'
#
loop_
_entity.id
_entity.type
_entity.pdbx_description
1 polymer ?
#
loop_
_entity_poly.entity_id
_entity_poly.type
_entity_poly.pdbx_seq_one_letter_code
_entity_poly.pdbx_strand_id
1 'polypeptide(L)'
;MLLAALGLGLAGGSFSIGVAYVSKWYSAEKQGLALGIFGAGNVGAAVTKLAAPFVMVAYDWQVVAQVWAAALVVTAIVFWFTTNDDPELVERRAKGIKAKGTLLQLEPLKNVQVWRFSLYYFFVFGAFVALSLWLPKYLIGVYGVDIKLAGILAAAFSIPASLFRAYGGHLSDRYGARAVMYVTFGVAAVCTFMLAYPQTDYVIHGVHGPIAFSTQMGLVPFVMVVFVLGFFMSLGKAAVFKHIPVYYPGSVGAVGGLVGMIGGLGGFVLPIAFGVLLDVTGLWTSCFMLMFGIVVVSLLWMHFAIRAMESAAVAETLEKLPQLPEMKALHRPGMAGTGPKLIEDWQPEDAAFWAGKGKAIATRNLWISIPNLLLAFAVWMVWSVVIAKLPSVGFKFTTDELFWLAALPGLSGATLRIFYSFMVPVFGGRLWTTLSTASLIIPAMGIGYAVQSPETPYLIFLVLALLCGLGGGNFASSMANISFFFPKREKGNALALNAGLGNLGVSVMQFLVPLVVTIGVFGAIGGDSQPVNETTRLWLQNAGFIWVPFLIVAAIAAWFGMDDLASAKASFRDQAVIFGRLHNWLMCWLYTGTFGSFIGYSAGFPLLAKIAFPQVDSLQYVFLGPLVGALARAGTGWVADRWGGARVTLWTFVLMIAAVGGVLYFMATREQPGAFWGFFAMFMVLFLATGIGNASTFQMIPVIMRKEMDRLMPNLTPAERTRQADKESAAIIGFTSAIAAYGMFFIPRAYGTSIEITGDASGALWAFLIFYVTCLALTWFVYTRRGGLLHDIERRAGTAQPTKTAKRSA
;
A
#
# COMPACT_ATOMS: atom_id res chain seq x y z
N MET A 1 19.72 -11.58 -16.58
CA MET A 1 19.88 -11.96 -15.16
C MET A 1 18.61 -11.79 -14.33
N LEU A 2 17.93 -10.63 -14.34
CA LEU A 2 16.67 -10.45 -13.58
C LEU A 2 15.54 -11.43 -13.97
N LEU A 3 15.38 -11.76 -15.26
CA LEU A 3 14.44 -12.80 -15.72
C LEU A 3 14.80 -14.19 -15.19
N ALA A 4 16.09 -14.52 -15.11
CA ALA A 4 16.56 -15.78 -14.54
C ALA A 4 16.36 -15.82 -13.01
N ALA A 5 16.59 -14.69 -12.32
CA ALA A 5 16.30 -14.54 -10.90
C ALA A 5 14.79 -14.66 -10.60
N LEU A 6 13.94 -14.09 -11.46
CA LEU A 6 12.48 -14.28 -11.40
C LEU A 6 12.10 -15.75 -11.58
N GLY A 7 12.73 -16.45 -12.54
CA GLY A 7 12.54 -17.88 -12.76
C GLY A 7 12.97 -18.74 -11.56
N LEU A 8 14.11 -18.43 -10.93
CA LEU A 8 14.56 -19.08 -9.69
C LEU A 8 13.57 -18.86 -8.53
N GLY A 9 12.90 -17.71 -8.49
CA GLY A 9 11.84 -17.41 -7.52
C GLY A 9 10.64 -18.36 -7.59
N LEU A 10 10.37 -18.97 -8.76
CA LEU A 10 9.31 -19.97 -8.92
C LEU A 10 9.55 -21.23 -8.08
N ALA A 11 10.81 -21.52 -7.74
CA ALA A 11 11.14 -22.62 -6.84
C ALA A 11 10.48 -22.45 -5.46
N GLY A 12 10.28 -21.21 -4.98
CA GLY A 12 9.55 -20.95 -3.73
C GLY A 12 8.08 -21.38 -3.77
N GLY A 13 7.44 -21.36 -4.96
CA GLY A 13 6.05 -21.79 -5.13
C GLY A 13 5.85 -23.31 -4.94
N SER A 14 6.89 -24.10 -5.21
CA SER A 14 6.86 -25.57 -5.02
C SER A 14 6.61 -25.96 -3.56
N PHE A 15 7.09 -25.16 -2.61
CA PHE A 15 6.89 -25.38 -1.19
C PHE A 15 5.41 -25.33 -0.81
N SER A 16 4.69 -24.33 -1.30
CA SER A 16 3.26 -24.17 -1.01
C SER A 16 2.40 -25.26 -1.65
N ILE A 17 2.78 -25.71 -2.85
CA ILE A 17 2.15 -26.87 -3.52
C ILE A 17 2.35 -28.13 -2.68
N GLY A 18 3.57 -28.38 -2.22
CA GLY A 18 3.89 -29.57 -1.43
C GLY A 18 3.22 -29.57 -0.05
N VAL A 19 3.11 -28.42 0.64
CA VAL A 19 2.34 -28.30 1.89
C VAL A 19 0.87 -28.68 1.67
N ALA A 20 0.26 -28.17 0.60
CA ALA A 20 -1.13 -28.48 0.27
C ALA A 20 -1.31 -29.98 0.00
N TYR A 21 -0.39 -30.56 -0.79
CA TYR A 21 -0.40 -31.99 -1.10
C TYR A 21 -0.23 -32.84 0.16
N VAL A 22 0.84 -32.64 0.94
CA VAL A 22 1.14 -33.45 2.13
C VAL A 22 0.03 -33.36 3.17
N SER A 23 -0.56 -32.18 3.40
CA SER A 23 -1.57 -31.99 4.45
C SER A 23 -2.80 -32.90 4.30
N LYS A 24 -3.14 -33.31 3.07
CA LYS A 24 -4.33 -34.10 2.77
C LYS A 24 -4.18 -35.59 3.05
N TRP A 25 -2.95 -36.07 3.14
CA TRP A 25 -2.65 -37.48 3.43
C TRP A 25 -2.63 -37.81 4.93
N TYR A 26 -2.68 -36.80 5.80
CA TYR A 26 -2.57 -36.95 7.25
C TYR A 26 -3.78 -36.37 7.98
N SER A 27 -4.19 -37.03 9.07
CA SER A 27 -5.25 -36.52 9.95
C SER A 27 -4.81 -35.26 10.70
N ALA A 28 -5.77 -34.44 11.14
CA ALA A 28 -5.53 -33.17 11.84
C ALA A 28 -4.59 -33.30 13.06
N GLU A 29 -4.56 -34.47 13.70
CA GLU A 29 -3.72 -34.78 14.86
C GLU A 29 -2.25 -35.02 14.51
N LYS A 30 -1.94 -35.42 13.26
CA LYS A 30 -0.58 -35.76 12.79
C LYS A 30 -0.05 -34.75 11.75
N GLN A 31 -0.87 -33.78 11.35
CA GLN A 31 -0.54 -32.81 10.33
C GLN A 31 0.65 -31.91 10.72
N GLY A 32 0.83 -31.59 12.01
CA GLY A 32 1.95 -30.78 12.47
C GLY A 32 3.30 -31.45 12.17
N LEU A 33 3.47 -32.71 12.56
CA LEU A 33 4.66 -33.49 12.30
C LEU A 33 4.91 -33.68 10.79
N ALA A 34 3.89 -34.04 10.01
CA ALA A 34 4.02 -34.27 8.57
C ALA A 34 4.48 -32.99 7.83
N LEU A 35 3.86 -31.85 8.13
CA LEU A 35 4.25 -30.56 7.58
C LEU A 35 5.62 -30.08 8.11
N GLY A 36 5.97 -30.46 9.34
CA GLY A 36 7.28 -30.21 9.92
C GLY A 36 8.41 -30.94 9.19
N ILE A 37 8.22 -32.22 8.86
CA ILE A 37 9.17 -33.05 8.09
C ILE A 37 9.31 -32.51 6.67
N PHE A 38 8.18 -32.28 5.97
CA PHE A 38 8.22 -31.67 4.64
C PHE A 38 8.94 -30.30 4.68
N GLY A 39 8.64 -29.51 5.71
CA GLY A 39 9.25 -28.21 5.98
C GLY A 39 10.74 -28.24 6.27
N ALA A 40 11.31 -29.39 6.65
CA ALA A 40 12.74 -29.56 6.87
C ALA A 40 13.55 -29.56 5.57
N GLY A 41 12.89 -29.65 4.40
CA GLY A 41 13.53 -29.51 3.08
C GLY A 41 14.32 -28.21 2.88
N ASN A 42 14.07 -27.19 3.71
CA ASN A 42 14.89 -25.98 3.78
C ASN A 42 16.38 -26.24 4.10
N VAL A 43 16.73 -27.43 4.62
CA VAL A 43 18.13 -27.91 4.74
C VAL A 43 18.87 -27.84 3.39
N GLY A 44 18.18 -27.95 2.25
CA GLY A 44 18.79 -27.81 0.92
C GLY A 44 19.56 -26.49 0.73
N ALA A 45 19.13 -25.41 1.38
CA ALA A 45 19.87 -24.13 1.35
C ALA A 45 21.23 -24.24 2.07
N ALA A 46 21.30 -25.01 3.16
CA ALA A 46 22.54 -25.27 3.86
C ALA A 46 23.45 -26.23 3.07
N VAL A 47 22.88 -27.27 2.45
CA VAL A 47 23.61 -28.15 1.52
C VAL A 47 24.23 -27.34 0.40
N THR A 48 23.51 -26.38 -0.17
CA THR A 48 24.03 -25.48 -1.20
C THR A 48 25.20 -24.64 -0.68
N LYS A 49 25.06 -24.02 0.51
CA LYS A 49 26.15 -23.22 1.12
C LYS A 49 27.43 -24.02 1.37
N LEU A 50 27.31 -25.32 1.65
CA LEU A 50 28.45 -26.20 1.87
C LEU A 50 29.00 -26.77 0.56
N ALA A 51 28.16 -27.27 -0.33
CA ALA A 51 28.59 -27.97 -1.55
C ALA A 51 28.99 -27.02 -2.69
N ALA A 52 28.32 -25.87 -2.83
CA ALA A 52 28.57 -24.96 -3.95
C ALA A 52 30.00 -24.44 -4.01
N PRO A 53 30.65 -24.02 -2.90
CA PRO A 53 32.05 -23.62 -2.93
C PRO A 53 33.00 -24.71 -3.47
N PHE A 54 32.81 -25.97 -3.10
CA PHE A 54 33.65 -27.07 -3.59
C PHE A 54 33.49 -27.29 -5.09
N VAL A 55 32.24 -27.25 -5.59
CA VAL A 55 31.96 -27.38 -7.03
C VAL A 55 32.49 -26.17 -7.81
N MET A 56 32.37 -24.95 -7.26
CA MET A 56 32.92 -23.75 -7.88
C MET A 56 34.45 -23.77 -7.95
N VAL A 57 35.13 -24.29 -6.93
CA VAL A 57 36.60 -24.39 -6.90
C VAL A 57 37.10 -25.50 -7.83
N ALA A 58 36.41 -26.64 -7.89
CA ALA A 58 36.79 -27.76 -8.75
C ALA A 58 36.46 -27.53 -10.22
N TYR A 59 35.43 -26.73 -10.51
CA TYR A 59 34.94 -26.43 -11.85
C TYR A 59 34.68 -24.92 -12.00
N ASP A 60 33.43 -24.51 -12.24
CA ASP A 60 33.00 -23.12 -12.38
C ASP A 60 31.55 -22.96 -11.86
N TRP A 61 31.10 -21.73 -11.63
CA TRP A 61 29.77 -21.41 -11.08
C TRP A 61 28.61 -21.95 -11.94
N GLN A 62 28.83 -22.10 -13.25
CA GLN A 62 27.85 -22.63 -14.19
C GLN A 62 27.55 -24.10 -13.91
N VAL A 63 28.57 -24.88 -13.51
CA VAL A 63 28.44 -26.30 -13.18
C VAL A 63 27.61 -26.49 -11.92
N VAL A 64 27.70 -25.57 -10.94
CA VAL A 64 26.83 -25.57 -9.76
C VAL A 64 25.36 -25.54 -10.18
N ALA A 65 25.00 -24.63 -11.10
CA ALA A 65 23.62 -24.51 -11.57
C ALA A 65 23.17 -25.77 -12.33
N GLN A 66 24.04 -26.37 -13.15
CA GLN A 66 23.75 -27.60 -13.89
C GLN A 66 23.53 -28.80 -12.97
N VAL A 67 24.35 -28.95 -11.92
CA VAL A 67 24.20 -30.02 -10.91
C VAL A 67 22.85 -29.92 -10.21
N TRP A 68 22.44 -28.71 -9.79
CA TRP A 68 21.14 -28.51 -9.18
C TRP A 68 19.98 -28.72 -10.15
N ALA A 69 20.12 -28.31 -11.42
CA ALA A 69 19.13 -28.58 -12.45
C ALA A 69 18.95 -30.09 -12.67
N ALA A 70 20.04 -30.85 -12.76
CA ALA A 70 19.99 -32.31 -12.88
C ALA A 70 19.33 -32.96 -11.66
N ALA A 71 19.67 -32.53 -10.45
CA ALA A 71 19.05 -33.01 -9.21
C ALA A 71 17.53 -32.74 -9.18
N LEU A 72 17.09 -31.58 -9.66
CA LEU A 72 15.65 -31.25 -9.77
C LEU A 72 14.94 -32.13 -10.79
N VAL A 73 15.56 -32.41 -11.95
CA VAL A 73 15.01 -33.33 -12.96
C VAL A 73 14.87 -34.74 -12.40
N VAL A 74 15.92 -35.26 -11.75
CA VAL A 74 15.86 -36.58 -11.09
C VAL A 74 14.77 -36.61 -10.04
N THR A 75 14.65 -35.57 -9.22
CA THR A 75 13.60 -35.46 -8.20
C THR A 75 12.21 -35.43 -8.82
N ALA A 76 12.02 -34.72 -9.94
CA ALA A 76 10.75 -34.66 -10.65
C ALA A 76 10.36 -36.04 -11.24
N ILE A 77 11.32 -36.77 -11.80
CA ILE A 77 11.13 -38.14 -12.30
C ILE A 77 10.73 -39.06 -11.14
N VAL A 78 11.48 -39.04 -10.04
CA VAL A 78 11.17 -39.86 -8.86
C VAL A 78 9.78 -39.52 -8.33
N PHE A 79 9.45 -38.24 -8.18
CA PHE A 79 8.13 -37.80 -7.71
C PHE A 79 7.01 -38.29 -8.64
N TRP A 80 7.18 -38.18 -9.96
CA TRP A 80 6.21 -38.64 -10.95
C TRP A 80 5.90 -40.14 -10.84
N PHE A 81 6.91 -40.98 -10.62
CA PHE A 81 6.74 -42.43 -10.57
C PHE A 81 6.44 -43.00 -9.17
N THR A 82 6.68 -42.23 -8.10
CA THR A 82 6.55 -42.73 -6.71
C THR A 82 5.40 -42.12 -5.91
N THR A 83 4.70 -41.11 -6.46
CA THR A 83 3.60 -40.43 -5.76
C THR A 83 2.25 -40.64 -6.46
N ASN A 84 1.17 -40.56 -5.68
CA ASN A 84 -0.20 -40.79 -6.14
C ASN A 84 -0.97 -39.46 -6.21
N ASP A 85 -2.01 -39.42 -7.05
CA ASP A 85 -2.94 -38.30 -7.06
C ASP A 85 -3.58 -38.09 -5.68
N ASP A 86 -3.78 -36.82 -5.31
CA ASP A 86 -4.44 -36.39 -4.08
C ASP A 86 -5.82 -37.10 -3.89
N PRO A 87 -6.11 -37.69 -2.72
CA PRO A 87 -7.37 -38.40 -2.46
C PRO A 87 -8.62 -37.58 -2.78
N GLU A 88 -8.63 -36.28 -2.49
CA GLU A 88 -9.75 -35.39 -2.80
C GLU A 88 -9.87 -35.15 -4.31
N LEU A 89 -8.75 -35.12 -5.04
CA LEU A 89 -8.74 -34.99 -6.49
C LEU A 89 -9.33 -36.23 -7.16
N VAL A 90 -8.96 -37.41 -6.67
CA VAL A 90 -9.48 -38.71 -7.13
C VAL A 90 -10.98 -38.80 -6.87
N GLU A 91 -11.42 -38.46 -5.66
CA GLU A 91 -12.85 -38.43 -5.31
C GLU A 91 -13.64 -37.41 -6.14
N ARG A 92 -13.06 -36.22 -6.38
CA ARG A 92 -13.68 -35.17 -7.20
C ARG A 92 -13.81 -35.59 -8.67
N ARG A 93 -12.79 -36.25 -9.23
CA ARG A 93 -12.82 -36.82 -10.59
C ARG A 93 -13.85 -37.94 -10.68
N ALA A 94 -13.91 -38.83 -9.68
CA ALA A 94 -14.91 -39.90 -9.60
C ALA A 94 -16.35 -39.36 -9.54
N LYS A 95 -16.56 -38.22 -8.87
CA LYS A 95 -17.88 -37.56 -8.77
C LYS A 95 -18.20 -36.57 -9.91
N GLY A 96 -17.30 -36.40 -10.89
CA GLY A 96 -17.50 -35.46 -12.01
C GLY A 96 -17.58 -33.97 -11.62
N ILE A 97 -17.12 -33.60 -10.43
CA ILE A 97 -17.24 -32.23 -9.90
C ILE A 97 -16.14 -31.35 -10.52
N LYS A 98 -16.51 -30.22 -11.14
CA LYS A 98 -15.55 -29.26 -11.69
C LYS A 98 -14.69 -28.63 -10.59
N ALA A 99 -13.41 -28.39 -10.89
CA ALA A 99 -12.52 -27.69 -9.97
C ALA A 99 -13.06 -26.30 -9.60
N LYS A 100 -12.91 -25.88 -8.35
CA LYS A 100 -13.20 -24.50 -7.94
C LYS A 100 -12.32 -23.55 -8.76
N GLY A 101 -12.92 -22.50 -9.33
CA GLY A 101 -12.19 -21.49 -10.10
C GLY A 101 -11.09 -20.81 -9.27
N THR A 102 -9.98 -20.44 -9.90
CA THR A 102 -8.80 -19.85 -9.25
C THR A 102 -9.14 -18.66 -8.36
N LEU A 103 -10.09 -17.82 -8.77
CA LEU A 103 -10.56 -16.66 -8.00
C LEU A 103 -11.25 -17.04 -6.67
N LEU A 104 -11.97 -18.17 -6.62
CA LEU A 104 -12.60 -18.67 -5.40
C LEU A 104 -11.57 -19.22 -4.40
N GLN A 105 -10.42 -19.70 -4.89
CA GLN A 105 -9.33 -20.14 -4.01
C GLN A 105 -8.64 -18.99 -3.27
N LEU A 106 -8.79 -17.75 -3.76
CA LEU A 106 -8.27 -16.53 -3.12
C LEU A 106 -9.26 -15.93 -2.10
N GLU A 107 -10.48 -16.45 -2.00
CA GLU A 107 -11.49 -15.97 -1.05
C GLU A 107 -11.02 -15.95 0.42
N PRO A 108 -10.29 -16.96 0.93
CA PRO A 108 -9.79 -16.95 2.30
C PRO A 108 -8.82 -15.80 2.61
N LEU A 109 -8.17 -15.22 1.60
CA LEU A 109 -7.23 -14.09 1.77
C LEU A 109 -7.94 -12.82 2.26
N LYS A 110 -9.28 -12.78 2.18
CA LYS A 110 -10.11 -11.73 2.76
C LYS A 110 -10.13 -11.77 4.29
N ASN A 111 -9.72 -12.87 4.91
CA ASN A 111 -9.75 -13.04 6.35
C ASN A 111 -8.46 -12.50 6.99
N VAL A 112 -8.59 -11.60 7.95
CA VAL A 112 -7.48 -10.98 8.69
C VAL A 112 -6.57 -12.02 9.36
N GLN A 113 -7.10 -13.19 9.73
CA GLN A 113 -6.31 -14.26 10.34
C GLN A 113 -5.21 -14.77 9.41
N VAL A 114 -5.43 -14.76 8.09
CA VAL A 114 -4.41 -15.15 7.10
C VAL A 114 -3.21 -14.20 7.17
N TRP A 115 -3.46 -12.89 7.11
CA TRP A 115 -2.43 -11.85 7.20
C TRP A 115 -1.69 -11.86 8.53
N ARG A 116 -2.41 -12.20 9.60
CA ARG A 116 -1.85 -12.40 10.93
C ARG A 116 -0.86 -13.58 10.93
N PHE A 117 -1.23 -14.73 10.36
CA PHE A 117 -0.30 -15.85 10.18
C PHE A 117 0.86 -15.49 9.25
N SER A 118 0.64 -14.65 8.23
CA SER A 118 1.69 -14.13 7.37
C SER A 118 2.71 -13.29 8.13
N LEU A 119 2.28 -12.40 9.03
CA LEU A 119 3.17 -11.62 9.89
C LEU A 119 3.97 -12.52 10.84
N TYR A 120 3.33 -13.53 11.42
CA TYR A 120 4.03 -14.48 12.29
C TYR A 120 5.12 -15.22 11.53
N TYR A 121 4.80 -15.67 10.32
CA TYR A 121 5.75 -16.35 9.44
C TYR A 121 6.85 -15.42 8.92
N PHE A 122 6.53 -14.14 8.68
CA PHE A 122 7.52 -13.10 8.36
C PHE A 122 8.61 -13.03 9.44
N PHE A 123 8.24 -13.10 10.72
CA PHE A 123 9.23 -13.17 11.79
C PHE A 123 9.91 -14.54 11.84
N VAL A 124 9.17 -15.63 12.10
CA VAL A 124 9.80 -16.93 12.42
C VAL A 124 10.56 -17.55 11.25
N PHE A 125 10.19 -17.23 9.99
CA PHE A 125 10.89 -17.67 8.79
C PHE A 125 11.69 -16.56 8.12
N GLY A 126 11.07 -15.42 7.82
CA GLY A 126 11.73 -14.32 7.11
C GLY A 126 12.92 -13.75 7.88
N ALA A 127 12.73 -13.41 9.16
CA ALA A 127 13.82 -12.91 10.00
C ALA A 127 14.88 -13.99 10.28
N PHE A 128 14.49 -15.27 10.30
CA PHE A 128 15.45 -16.37 10.40
C PHE A 128 16.36 -16.45 9.17
N VAL A 129 15.77 -16.39 7.97
CA VAL A 129 16.53 -16.40 6.72
C VAL A 129 17.45 -15.18 6.66
N ALA A 130 16.92 -14.01 7.01
CA ALA A 130 17.69 -12.77 7.04
C ALA A 130 18.88 -12.85 8.00
N LEU A 131 18.65 -13.32 9.22
CA LEU A 131 19.71 -13.51 10.21
C LEU A 131 20.74 -14.53 9.73
N SER A 132 20.32 -15.63 9.10
CA SER A 132 21.24 -16.65 8.56
C SER A 132 22.17 -16.11 7.46
N LEU A 133 21.75 -15.08 6.74
CA LEU A 133 22.54 -14.40 5.70
C LEU A 133 23.41 -13.30 6.30
N TRP A 134 22.93 -12.63 7.33
CA TRP A 134 23.61 -11.53 8.01
C TRP A 134 24.71 -12.01 8.98
N LEU A 135 24.52 -13.18 9.59
CA LEU A 135 25.36 -13.67 10.69
C LEU A 135 26.86 -13.76 10.35
N PRO A 136 27.30 -14.26 9.17
CA PRO A 136 28.72 -14.27 8.83
C PRO A 136 29.32 -12.86 8.85
N LYS A 137 28.64 -11.89 8.23
CA LYS A 137 29.08 -10.49 8.17
C LYS A 137 29.15 -9.88 9.57
N TYR A 138 28.14 -10.14 10.41
CA TYR A 138 28.11 -9.67 11.79
C TYR A 138 29.27 -10.24 12.62
N LEU A 139 29.51 -11.55 12.53
CA LEU A 139 30.58 -12.22 13.28
C LEU A 139 31.96 -11.67 12.90
N ILE A 140 32.22 -11.49 11.62
CA ILE A 140 33.48 -10.89 11.13
C ILE A 140 33.59 -9.43 11.60
N GLY A 141 32.53 -8.64 11.43
CA GLY A 141 32.55 -7.20 11.72
C GLY A 141 32.62 -6.85 13.21
N VAL A 142 31.96 -7.62 14.08
CA VAL A 142 31.86 -7.33 15.52
C VAL A 142 32.87 -8.11 16.35
N TYR A 143 33.10 -9.38 16.01
CA TYR A 143 33.96 -10.28 16.80
C TYR A 143 35.32 -10.55 16.15
N GLY A 144 35.57 -10.04 14.95
CA GLY A 144 36.85 -10.22 14.26
C GLY A 144 37.20 -11.67 13.92
N VAL A 145 36.22 -12.57 13.92
CA VAL A 145 36.47 -13.98 13.58
C VAL A 145 36.75 -14.11 12.09
N ASP A 146 37.55 -15.11 11.73
CA ASP A 146 37.85 -15.37 10.32
C ASP A 146 36.60 -15.83 9.53
N ILE A 147 36.67 -15.71 8.21
CA ILE A 147 35.57 -16.03 7.29
C ILE A 147 35.13 -17.50 7.42
N LYS A 148 36.06 -18.41 7.70
CA LYS A 148 35.81 -19.84 7.80
C LYS A 148 34.99 -20.16 9.05
N LEU A 149 35.40 -19.65 10.21
CA LEU A 149 34.71 -19.80 11.47
C LEU A 149 33.35 -19.10 11.45
N ALA A 150 33.25 -17.91 10.87
CA ALA A 150 31.98 -17.20 10.67
C ALA A 150 30.99 -18.03 9.83
N GLY A 151 31.48 -18.66 8.75
CA GLY A 151 30.70 -19.56 7.91
C GLY A 151 30.22 -20.81 8.66
N ILE A 152 31.09 -21.44 9.45
CA ILE A 152 30.75 -22.62 10.27
C ILE A 152 29.69 -22.26 11.32
N LEU A 153 29.85 -21.15 12.04
CA LEU A 153 28.90 -20.70 13.05
C LEU A 153 27.52 -20.36 12.44
N ALA A 154 27.50 -19.73 11.27
CA ALA A 154 26.25 -19.48 10.54
C ALA A 154 25.57 -20.76 10.04
N ALA A 155 26.36 -21.77 9.61
CA ALA A 155 25.84 -23.08 9.26
C ALA A 155 25.28 -23.81 10.50
N ALA A 156 25.98 -23.74 11.63
CA ALA A 156 25.57 -24.32 12.91
C ALA A 156 24.28 -23.68 13.46
N PHE A 157 24.00 -22.41 13.14
CA PHE A 157 22.69 -21.79 13.38
C PHE A 157 21.60 -22.35 12.45
N SER A 158 21.89 -22.49 11.15
CA SER A 158 20.88 -22.78 10.13
C SER A 158 20.47 -24.25 10.03
N ILE A 159 21.42 -25.19 10.13
CA ILE A 159 21.18 -26.63 9.90
C ILE A 159 20.30 -27.24 11.00
N PRO A 160 20.67 -27.14 12.30
CA PRO A 160 19.88 -27.74 13.38
C PRO A 160 18.51 -27.10 13.46
N ALA A 161 18.41 -25.78 13.31
CA ALA A 161 17.13 -25.09 13.25
C ALA A 161 16.23 -25.71 12.16
N SER A 162 16.73 -25.97 10.96
CA SER A 162 15.92 -26.57 9.90
C SER A 162 15.41 -27.98 10.24
N LEU A 163 16.22 -28.79 10.95
CA LEU A 163 15.83 -30.13 11.43
C LEU A 163 14.81 -30.07 12.57
N PHE A 164 14.98 -29.14 13.52
CA PHE A 164 14.06 -28.95 14.65
C PHE A 164 12.66 -28.49 14.25
N ARG A 165 12.45 -28.14 12.97
CA ARG A 165 11.11 -27.85 12.46
C ARG A 165 10.19 -29.07 12.56
N ALA A 166 10.70 -30.28 12.32
CA ALA A 166 9.94 -31.51 12.51
C ALA A 166 9.52 -31.70 13.97
N TYR A 167 10.44 -31.42 14.90
CA TYR A 167 10.17 -31.44 16.33
C TYR A 167 9.14 -30.39 16.75
N GLY A 168 9.19 -29.18 16.19
CA GLY A 168 8.17 -28.16 16.38
C GLY A 168 6.78 -28.59 15.91
N GLY A 169 6.72 -29.37 14.83
CA GLY A 169 5.50 -30.02 14.35
C GLY A 169 4.91 -30.97 15.38
N HIS A 170 5.73 -31.88 15.91
CA HIS A 170 5.36 -32.79 16.99
C HIS A 170 4.88 -32.05 18.25
N LEU A 171 5.60 -31.00 18.67
CA LEU A 171 5.23 -30.18 19.82
C LEU A 171 3.88 -29.49 19.61
N SER A 172 3.64 -29.00 18.39
CA SER A 172 2.38 -28.36 18.00
C SER A 172 1.23 -29.36 17.94
N ASP A 173 1.51 -30.63 17.64
CA ASP A 173 0.60 -31.77 17.75
C ASP A 173 0.22 -32.10 19.19
N ARG A 174 1.20 -32.16 20.08
CA ARG A 174 0.98 -32.54 21.48
C ARG A 174 0.40 -31.42 22.37
N TYR A 175 0.91 -30.20 22.25
CA TYR A 175 0.57 -29.09 23.15
C TYR A 175 -0.26 -27.99 22.48
N GLY A 176 -0.52 -28.12 21.17
CA GLY A 176 -1.24 -27.13 20.37
C GLY A 176 -0.33 -26.03 19.82
N ALA A 177 -0.55 -25.69 18.54
CA ALA A 177 0.23 -24.67 17.83
C ALA A 177 0.22 -23.29 18.52
N ARG A 178 -0.88 -22.93 19.19
CA ARG A 178 -1.00 -21.65 19.91
C ARG A 178 0.01 -21.54 21.06
N ALA A 179 0.14 -22.59 21.87
CA ALA A 179 1.06 -22.60 23.01
C ALA A 179 2.52 -22.51 22.53
N VAL A 180 2.86 -23.29 21.50
CA VAL A 180 4.19 -23.25 20.87
C VAL A 180 4.52 -21.86 20.32
N MET A 181 3.53 -21.16 19.73
CA MET A 181 3.72 -19.79 19.25
C MET A 181 3.97 -18.78 20.37
N TYR A 182 3.26 -18.87 21.50
CA TYR A 182 3.51 -18.01 22.67
C TYR A 182 4.92 -18.17 23.22
N VAL A 183 5.37 -19.42 23.39
CA VAL A 183 6.73 -19.70 23.84
C VAL A 183 7.74 -19.19 22.82
N THR A 184 7.51 -19.43 21.53
CA THR A 184 8.40 -18.97 20.46
C THR A 184 8.58 -17.46 20.47
N PHE A 185 7.50 -16.69 20.50
CA PHE A 185 7.58 -15.23 20.51
C PHE A 185 8.08 -14.67 21.83
N GLY A 186 7.72 -15.28 22.96
CA GLY A 186 8.23 -14.87 24.27
C GLY A 186 9.75 -15.02 24.35
N VAL A 187 10.27 -16.21 24.02
CA VAL A 187 11.73 -16.45 24.03
C VAL A 187 12.42 -15.57 22.98
N ALA A 188 11.87 -15.46 21.77
CA ALA A 188 12.46 -14.62 20.75
C ALA A 188 12.48 -13.13 21.13
N ALA A 189 11.46 -12.63 21.83
CA ALA A 189 11.46 -11.26 22.36
C ALA A 189 12.58 -11.07 23.39
N VAL A 190 12.78 -12.02 24.31
CA VAL A 190 13.87 -11.96 25.28
C VAL A 190 15.24 -12.02 24.59
N CYS A 191 15.46 -12.98 23.69
CA CYS A 191 16.74 -13.11 22.97
C CYS A 191 17.04 -11.87 22.12
N THR A 192 16.08 -11.37 21.36
CA THR A 192 16.29 -10.18 20.52
C THR A 192 16.46 -8.92 21.36
N PHE A 193 15.79 -8.79 22.51
CA PHE A 193 16.03 -7.70 23.46
C PHE A 193 17.46 -7.72 23.99
N MET A 194 17.94 -8.89 24.43
CA MET A 194 19.32 -9.05 24.91
C MET A 194 20.36 -8.71 23.84
N LEU A 195 20.11 -9.13 22.59
CA LEU A 195 21.01 -8.87 21.46
C LEU A 195 20.91 -7.42 20.92
N ALA A 196 19.80 -6.73 21.19
CA ALA A 196 19.56 -5.36 20.75
C ALA A 196 20.39 -4.33 21.54
N TYR A 197 20.87 -4.68 22.73
CA TYR A 197 21.60 -3.73 23.58
C TYR A 197 22.98 -3.42 22.98
N PRO A 198 23.29 -2.15 22.68
CA PRO A 198 24.59 -1.78 22.13
C PRO A 198 25.69 -1.94 23.18
N GLN A 199 26.91 -2.23 22.72
CA GLN A 199 28.08 -2.27 23.59
C GLN A 199 28.29 -0.90 24.22
N THR A 200 28.11 -0.83 25.54
CA THR A 200 28.19 0.41 26.31
C THR A 200 29.10 0.19 27.51
N ASP A 201 30.12 1.02 27.63
CA ASP A 201 31.01 1.07 28.78
C ASP A 201 30.50 2.09 29.79
N TYR A 202 30.23 1.62 31.01
CA TYR A 202 29.78 2.43 32.12
C TYR A 202 30.94 2.69 33.06
N VAL A 203 31.17 3.97 33.37
CA VAL A 203 32.11 4.39 34.42
C VAL A 203 31.31 5.14 35.48
N ILE A 204 31.18 4.54 36.65
CA ILE A 204 30.53 5.15 37.82
C ILE A 204 31.62 5.68 38.74
N HIS A 205 31.64 6.99 38.99
CA HIS A 205 32.58 7.59 39.93
C HIS A 205 32.11 7.37 41.38
N GLY A 206 32.68 6.36 42.04
CA GLY A 206 32.39 6.04 43.43
C GLY A 206 33.37 6.68 44.41
N VAL A 207 33.00 6.65 45.70
CA VAL A 207 33.79 7.21 46.82
C VAL A 207 35.14 6.49 47.00
N HIS A 208 35.25 5.25 46.50
CA HIS A 208 36.46 4.43 46.53
C HIS A 208 37.18 4.34 45.17
N GLY A 209 36.81 5.19 44.20
CA GLY A 209 37.36 5.22 42.85
C GLY A 209 36.35 4.89 41.75
N PRO A 210 36.78 4.92 40.47
CA PRO A 210 35.91 4.62 39.33
C PRO A 210 35.56 3.12 39.28
N ILE A 211 34.26 2.82 39.25
CA ILE A 211 33.72 1.48 38.99
C ILE A 211 33.38 1.41 37.50
N ALA A 212 34.18 0.68 36.73
CA ALA A 212 33.95 0.46 35.31
C ALA A 212 33.34 -0.91 35.04
N PHE A 213 32.28 -0.98 34.24
CA PHE A 213 31.74 -2.24 33.73
C PHE A 213 31.22 -2.07 32.30
N SER A 214 31.32 -3.12 31.49
CA SER A 214 30.87 -3.13 30.10
C SER A 214 29.66 -4.03 29.93
N THR A 215 28.75 -3.62 29.05
CA THR A 215 27.61 -4.44 28.60
C THR A 215 27.93 -5.32 27.39
N GLN A 216 29.20 -5.40 26.99
CA GLN A 216 29.65 -6.19 25.85
C GLN A 216 29.34 -7.70 26.01
N MET A 217 28.56 -8.24 25.08
CA MET A 217 28.31 -9.68 24.99
C MET A 217 29.45 -10.38 24.25
N GLY A 218 30.18 -11.26 24.93
CA GLY A 218 31.23 -12.07 24.31
C GLY A 218 30.72 -13.02 23.22
N LEU A 219 31.63 -13.56 22.41
CA LEU A 219 31.29 -14.42 21.26
C LEU A 219 30.49 -15.67 21.66
N VAL A 220 30.92 -16.38 22.70
CA VAL A 220 30.25 -17.61 23.16
C VAL A 220 28.80 -17.36 23.62
N PRO A 221 28.51 -16.42 24.54
CA PRO A 221 27.13 -16.12 24.90
C PRO A 221 26.30 -15.61 23.72
N PHE A 222 26.88 -14.84 22.80
CA PHE A 222 26.20 -14.43 21.58
C PHE A 222 25.76 -15.62 20.71
N VAL A 223 26.68 -16.54 20.41
CA VAL A 223 26.39 -17.75 19.62
C VAL A 223 25.31 -18.60 20.30
N MET A 224 25.36 -18.76 21.62
CA MET A 224 24.34 -19.49 22.38
C MET A 224 22.96 -18.83 22.25
N VAL A 225 22.86 -17.51 22.44
CA VAL A 225 21.58 -16.79 22.34
C VAL A 225 21.02 -16.85 20.93
N VAL A 226 21.87 -16.67 19.90
CA VAL A 226 21.45 -16.78 18.49
C VAL A 226 20.99 -18.20 18.16
N PHE A 227 21.65 -19.23 18.70
CA PHE A 227 21.22 -20.62 18.51
C PHE A 227 19.86 -20.89 19.17
N VAL A 228 19.65 -20.44 20.40
CA VAL A 228 18.36 -20.53 21.10
C VAL A 228 17.27 -19.82 20.30
N LEU A 229 17.55 -18.60 19.82
CA LEU A 229 16.63 -17.85 18.96
C LEU A 229 16.28 -18.65 17.70
N GLY A 230 17.27 -19.19 16.99
CA GLY A 230 17.07 -20.01 15.79
C GLY A 230 16.26 -21.27 16.03
N PHE A 231 16.48 -21.95 17.17
CA PHE A 231 15.72 -23.10 17.60
C PHE A 231 14.23 -22.78 17.76
N PHE A 232 13.90 -21.78 18.58
CA PHE A 232 12.50 -21.39 18.83
C PHE A 232 11.83 -20.84 17.57
N MET A 233 12.53 -20.04 16.77
CA MET A 233 12.03 -19.60 15.46
C MET A 233 11.68 -20.80 14.59
N SER A 234 12.45 -21.90 14.65
CA SER A 234 12.09 -23.10 13.91
C SER A 234 10.82 -23.79 14.41
N LEU A 235 10.62 -23.87 15.73
CA LEU A 235 9.38 -24.40 16.31
C LEU A 235 8.17 -23.59 15.84
N GLY A 236 8.29 -22.26 15.85
CA GLY A 236 7.27 -21.35 15.34
C GLY A 236 6.92 -21.57 13.87
N LYS A 237 7.90 -21.88 13.01
CA LYS A 237 7.62 -22.18 11.58
C LYS A 237 6.66 -23.34 11.41
N ALA A 238 6.81 -24.39 12.22
CA ALA A 238 5.90 -25.54 12.22
C ALA A 238 4.54 -25.17 12.83
N ALA A 239 4.53 -24.45 13.95
CA ALA A 239 3.29 -24.04 14.60
C ALA A 239 2.39 -23.17 13.70
N VAL A 240 2.96 -22.22 12.96
CA VAL A 240 2.20 -21.40 11.98
C VAL A 240 1.57 -22.29 10.90
N PHE A 241 2.34 -23.22 10.33
CA PHE A 241 1.84 -24.10 9.27
C PHE A 241 0.81 -25.12 9.76
N LYS A 242 0.85 -25.48 11.05
CA LYS A 242 -0.22 -26.27 11.67
C LYS A 242 -1.54 -25.49 11.79
N HIS A 243 -1.51 -24.17 12.01
CA HIS A 243 -2.75 -23.38 12.07
C HIS A 243 -3.50 -23.34 10.73
N ILE A 244 -2.79 -23.37 9.60
CA ILE A 244 -3.41 -23.20 8.28
C ILE A 244 -4.47 -24.27 7.97
N PRO A 245 -4.21 -25.58 8.04
CA PRO A 245 -5.23 -26.60 7.77
C PRO A 245 -6.32 -26.67 8.83
N VAL A 246 -6.04 -26.25 10.07
CA VAL A 246 -7.05 -26.19 11.14
C VAL A 246 -8.08 -25.08 10.89
N TYR A 247 -7.63 -23.90 10.46
CA TYR A 247 -8.52 -22.76 10.20
C TYR A 247 -9.08 -22.75 8.77
N TYR A 248 -8.37 -23.33 7.81
CA TYR A 248 -8.70 -23.29 6.38
C TYR A 248 -8.53 -24.65 5.68
N PRO A 249 -9.22 -25.71 6.11
CA PRO A 249 -9.05 -27.07 5.56
C PRO A 249 -9.32 -27.13 4.05
N GLY A 250 -10.28 -26.35 3.55
CA GLY A 250 -10.62 -26.30 2.12
C GLY A 250 -9.73 -25.40 1.27
N SER A 251 -8.70 -24.75 1.83
CA SER A 251 -7.87 -23.76 1.12
C SER A 251 -6.42 -23.66 1.63
N VAL A 252 -5.89 -24.79 2.11
CA VAL A 252 -4.52 -24.88 2.66
C VAL A 252 -3.47 -24.38 1.68
N GLY A 253 -3.59 -24.72 0.39
CA GLY A 253 -2.63 -24.30 -0.63
C GLY A 253 -2.60 -22.80 -0.89
N ALA A 254 -3.76 -22.14 -0.96
CA ALA A 254 -3.82 -20.70 -1.19
C ALA A 254 -3.34 -19.89 0.03
N VAL A 255 -3.79 -20.28 1.23
CA VAL A 255 -3.39 -19.63 2.49
C VAL A 255 -1.91 -19.91 2.80
N GLY A 256 -1.46 -21.15 2.65
CA GLY A 256 -0.05 -21.55 2.78
C GLY A 256 0.85 -20.88 1.74
N GLY A 257 0.32 -20.68 0.52
CA GLY A 257 0.92 -19.87 -0.55
C GLY A 257 1.22 -18.45 -0.09
N LEU A 258 0.20 -17.72 0.33
CA LEU A 258 0.36 -16.32 0.75
C LEU A 258 1.26 -16.21 1.99
N VAL A 259 1.03 -17.02 3.02
CA VAL A 259 1.84 -17.02 4.25
C VAL A 259 3.31 -17.30 3.92
N GLY A 260 3.58 -18.28 3.05
CA GLY A 260 4.93 -18.59 2.59
C GLY A 260 5.57 -17.44 1.81
N MET A 261 4.82 -16.82 0.88
CA MET A 261 5.30 -15.67 0.10
C MET A 261 5.71 -14.49 0.99
N ILE A 262 4.86 -14.11 1.95
CA ILE A 262 5.17 -13.03 2.90
C ILE A 262 6.36 -13.39 3.79
N GLY A 263 6.47 -14.65 4.22
CA GLY A 263 7.66 -15.15 4.91
C GLY A 263 8.93 -14.97 4.08
N GLY A 264 8.91 -15.37 2.80
CA GLY A 264 10.03 -15.21 1.87
C GLY A 264 10.39 -13.74 1.64
N LEU A 265 9.38 -12.86 1.57
CA LEU A 265 9.57 -11.42 1.45
C LEU A 265 10.31 -10.85 2.66
N GLY A 266 10.08 -11.38 3.86
CA GLY A 266 10.89 -11.03 5.04
C GLY A 266 12.36 -11.38 4.90
N GLY A 267 12.68 -12.54 4.31
CA GLY A 267 14.06 -12.93 4.02
C GLY A 267 14.77 -12.04 2.99
N PHE A 268 14.02 -11.32 2.15
CA PHE A 268 14.54 -10.35 1.19
C PHE A 268 14.64 -8.93 1.77
N VAL A 269 13.59 -8.46 2.44
CA VAL A 269 13.50 -7.08 2.95
C VAL A 269 14.39 -6.87 4.18
N LEU A 270 14.45 -7.82 5.10
CA LEU A 270 15.15 -7.63 6.37
C LEU A 270 16.68 -7.51 6.24
N PRO A 271 17.40 -8.26 5.39
CA PRO A 271 18.84 -8.04 5.20
C PRO A 271 19.17 -6.64 4.70
N ILE A 272 18.33 -6.11 3.79
CA ILE A 272 18.48 -4.74 3.29
C ILE A 272 18.25 -3.76 4.45
N ALA A 273 17.18 -3.97 5.24
CA ALA A 273 16.90 -3.15 6.40
C ALA A 273 18.02 -3.22 7.46
N PHE A 274 18.65 -4.37 7.67
CA PHE A 274 19.80 -4.51 8.58
C PHE A 274 21.00 -3.70 8.09
N GLY A 275 21.28 -3.72 6.79
CA GLY A 275 22.31 -2.88 6.17
C GLY A 275 22.03 -1.40 6.36
N VAL A 276 20.84 -0.94 5.97
CA VAL A 276 20.44 0.46 6.10
C VAL A 276 20.47 0.93 7.56
N LEU A 277 19.99 0.11 8.49
CA LEU A 277 20.01 0.47 9.92
C LEU A 277 21.43 0.56 10.46
N LEU A 278 22.33 -0.33 10.04
CA LEU A 278 23.75 -0.22 10.38
C LEU A 278 24.35 1.08 9.82
N ASP A 279 24.08 1.41 8.55
CA ASP A 279 24.63 2.59 7.90
C ASP A 279 24.12 3.90 8.54
N VAL A 280 22.85 3.93 8.94
CA VAL A 280 22.20 5.12 9.54
C VAL A 280 22.55 5.28 11.02
N THR A 281 22.53 4.21 11.80
CA THR A 281 22.73 4.29 13.26
C THR A 281 24.19 4.17 13.65
N GLY A 282 25.04 3.60 12.79
CA GLY A 282 26.39 3.18 13.13
C GLY A 282 26.45 1.98 14.08
N LEU A 283 25.31 1.38 14.45
CA LEU A 283 25.22 0.32 15.45
C LEU A 283 24.99 -1.05 14.79
N TRP A 284 25.89 -2.00 15.04
CA TRP A 284 25.73 -3.40 14.61
C TRP A 284 24.49 -4.07 15.21
N THR A 285 24.12 -3.70 16.44
CA THR A 285 22.96 -4.28 17.16
C THR A 285 21.61 -3.79 16.67
N SER A 286 21.58 -2.80 15.77
CA SER A 286 20.35 -2.24 15.20
C SER A 286 19.48 -3.26 14.45
N CYS A 287 20.09 -4.30 13.87
CA CYS A 287 19.36 -5.41 13.26
C CYS A 287 18.50 -6.18 14.29
N PHE A 288 19.03 -6.37 15.51
CA PHE A 288 18.30 -7.02 16.60
C PHE A 288 17.25 -6.12 17.21
N MET A 289 17.46 -4.80 17.25
CA MET A 289 16.43 -3.82 17.64
C MET A 289 15.21 -3.91 16.72
N LEU A 290 15.43 -3.99 15.40
CA LEU A 290 14.36 -4.17 14.42
C LEU A 290 13.63 -5.51 14.64
N MET A 291 14.38 -6.60 14.80
CA MET A 291 13.79 -7.91 15.08
C MET A 291 12.98 -7.92 16.38
N PHE A 292 13.46 -7.23 17.42
CA PHE A 292 12.75 -7.06 18.69
C PHE A 292 11.41 -6.33 18.49
N GLY A 293 11.41 -5.22 17.74
CA GLY A 293 10.18 -4.51 17.38
C GLY A 293 9.18 -5.42 16.66
N ILE A 294 9.63 -6.19 15.67
CA ILE A 294 8.76 -7.08 14.90
C ILE A 294 8.16 -8.19 15.78
N VAL A 295 8.96 -8.82 16.64
CA VAL A 295 8.46 -9.91 17.50
C VAL A 295 7.53 -9.40 18.59
N VAL A 296 7.80 -8.23 19.18
CA VAL A 296 6.90 -7.61 20.16
C VAL A 296 5.56 -7.26 19.53
N VAL A 297 5.56 -6.64 18.34
CA VAL A 297 4.32 -6.37 17.60
C VAL A 297 3.58 -7.66 17.27
N SER A 298 4.29 -8.70 16.83
CA SER A 298 3.70 -10.01 16.53
C SER A 298 3.07 -10.66 17.76
N LEU A 299 3.75 -10.59 18.91
CA LEU A 299 3.29 -11.14 20.19
C LEU A 299 2.07 -10.37 20.71
N LEU A 300 2.12 -9.04 20.72
CA LEU A 300 1.02 -8.20 21.19
C LEU A 300 -0.23 -8.40 20.32
N TRP A 301 -0.07 -8.36 18.99
CA TRP A 301 -1.17 -8.63 18.08
C TRP A 301 -1.75 -10.02 18.34
N MET A 302 -0.91 -11.05 18.45
CA MET A 302 -1.36 -12.40 18.78
C MET A 302 -2.16 -12.45 20.07
N HIS A 303 -1.66 -11.82 21.13
CA HIS A 303 -2.29 -11.82 22.43
C HIS A 303 -3.67 -11.15 22.41
N PHE A 304 -3.76 -9.94 21.89
CA PHE A 304 -5.02 -9.20 21.85
C PHE A 304 -6.04 -9.85 20.91
N ALA A 305 -5.60 -10.39 19.78
CA ALA A 305 -6.52 -11.06 18.86
C ALA A 305 -7.06 -12.38 19.44
N ILE A 306 -6.24 -13.12 20.21
CA ILE A 306 -6.72 -14.31 20.91
C ILE A 306 -7.72 -13.92 22.00
N ARG A 307 -7.41 -12.91 22.83
CA ARG A 307 -8.34 -12.43 23.84
C ARG A 307 -9.66 -11.93 23.25
N ALA A 308 -9.62 -11.18 22.15
CA ALA A 308 -10.83 -10.72 21.47
C ALA A 308 -11.69 -11.89 20.96
N MET A 309 -11.05 -12.93 20.40
CA MET A 309 -11.75 -14.14 19.96
C MET A 309 -12.35 -14.93 21.13
N GLU A 310 -11.63 -15.05 22.24
CA GLU A 310 -12.10 -15.72 23.45
C GLU A 310 -13.25 -14.94 24.10
N SER A 311 -13.15 -13.61 24.22
CA SER A 311 -14.23 -12.77 24.72
C SER A 311 -15.49 -12.85 23.85
N ALA A 312 -15.36 -12.93 22.53
CA ALA A 312 -16.51 -13.10 21.64
C ALA A 312 -17.19 -14.48 21.81
N ALA A 313 -16.40 -15.56 21.94
CA ALA A 313 -16.94 -16.90 22.17
C ALA A 313 -17.61 -17.03 23.56
N VAL A 314 -17.04 -16.37 24.58
CA VAL A 314 -17.60 -16.32 25.94
C VAL A 314 -18.88 -15.48 25.96
N ALA A 315 -18.95 -14.36 25.23
CA ALA A 315 -20.16 -13.56 25.10
C ALA A 315 -21.32 -14.36 24.47
N GLU A 316 -21.06 -15.12 23.41
CA GLU A 316 -22.05 -16.01 22.78
C GLU A 316 -22.52 -17.12 23.73
N THR A 317 -21.66 -17.56 24.65
CA THR A 317 -21.99 -18.58 25.66
C THR A 317 -22.77 -17.99 26.84
N LEU A 318 -22.44 -16.77 27.26
CA LEU A 318 -23.14 -16.02 28.30
C LEU A 318 -24.55 -15.60 27.85
N GLU A 319 -24.74 -15.26 26.57
CA GLU A 319 -26.07 -15.00 25.99
C GLU A 319 -27.00 -16.23 26.03
N LYS A 320 -26.43 -17.45 26.07
CA LYS A 320 -27.19 -18.71 26.09
C LYS A 320 -27.57 -19.18 27.50
N LEU A 321 -27.10 -18.52 28.57
CA LEU A 321 -27.45 -18.88 29.94
C LEU A 321 -28.77 -18.22 30.38
N PRO A 322 -29.64 -18.92 31.13
CA PRO A 322 -30.89 -18.35 31.63
C PRO A 322 -30.60 -17.18 32.57
N GLN A 323 -31.25 -16.04 32.32
CA GLN A 323 -31.03 -14.80 33.07
C GLN A 323 -31.72 -14.87 34.44
N LEU A 324 -30.97 -14.56 35.50
CA LEU A 324 -31.53 -14.35 36.84
C LEU A 324 -32.44 -13.10 36.85
N PRO A 325 -33.62 -13.14 37.50
CA PRO A 325 -34.59 -12.03 37.50
C PRO A 325 -34.00 -10.70 37.98
N GLU A 326 -33.02 -10.71 38.89
CA GLU A 326 -32.42 -9.49 39.44
C GLU A 326 -31.44 -8.79 38.47
N MET A 327 -30.95 -9.49 37.43
CA MET A 327 -29.93 -8.97 36.50
C MET A 327 -30.50 -8.26 35.27
N LYS A 328 -31.83 -8.30 35.06
CA LYS A 328 -32.51 -7.61 33.94
C LYS A 328 -32.33 -6.10 33.95
N ALA A 329 -32.16 -5.47 35.12
CA ALA A 329 -32.03 -4.02 35.24
C ALA A 329 -30.61 -3.50 34.92
N LEU A 330 -29.59 -4.36 35.03
CA LEU A 330 -28.16 -4.01 34.87
C LEU A 330 -27.67 -4.20 33.43
N HIS A 331 -28.39 -4.98 32.61
CA HIS A 331 -28.08 -5.15 31.19
C HIS A 331 -28.68 -4.00 30.36
N ARG A 332 -27.93 -2.90 30.25
CA ARG A 332 -28.09 -1.96 29.12
C ARG A 332 -27.19 -2.45 27.98
N PRO A 333 -27.73 -2.98 26.87
CA PRO A 333 -26.91 -3.38 25.74
C PRO A 333 -26.26 -2.13 25.13
N GLY A 334 -24.93 -2.02 25.20
CA GLY A 334 -24.19 -0.95 24.52
C GLY A 334 -22.91 -0.45 25.19
N MET A 335 -22.69 -0.66 26.49
CA MET A 335 -21.51 -0.09 27.16
C MET A 335 -20.30 -1.03 27.15
N ALA A 336 -19.71 -1.23 25.96
CA ALA A 336 -18.36 -1.76 25.82
C ALA A 336 -17.48 -0.74 25.06
N GLY A 337 -16.75 0.09 25.82
CA GLY A 337 -15.60 0.86 25.34
C GLY A 337 -15.88 2.26 24.76
N THR A 338 -16.46 3.17 25.54
CA THR A 338 -16.71 4.55 25.09
C THR A 338 -15.50 5.45 25.29
N GLY A 339 -14.73 5.69 24.22
CA GLY A 339 -13.84 6.85 24.16
C GLY A 339 -14.67 8.14 24.05
N PRO A 340 -14.25 9.28 24.62
CA PRO A 340 -15.06 10.50 24.79
C PRO A 340 -15.51 11.24 23.51
N LYS A 341 -15.23 10.71 22.31
CA LYS A 341 -15.54 11.33 21.00
C LYS A 341 -16.25 10.41 20.00
N LEU A 342 -16.74 9.26 20.47
CA LEU A 342 -17.59 8.40 19.65
C LEU A 342 -19.03 8.96 19.66
N ILE A 343 -19.56 9.25 18.47
CA ILE A 343 -20.95 9.66 18.29
C ILE A 343 -21.75 8.38 17.96
N GLU A 344 -22.62 7.99 18.91
CA GLU A 344 -23.48 6.80 18.77
C GLU A 344 -24.74 7.11 17.95
N ASP A 345 -25.40 8.24 18.23
CA ASP A 345 -26.60 8.68 17.52
C ASP A 345 -26.27 9.75 16.47
N TRP A 346 -26.33 9.34 15.19
CA TRP A 346 -26.02 10.19 14.05
C TRP A 346 -27.10 10.06 12.96
N GLN A 347 -27.98 11.07 12.87
CA GLN A 347 -29.14 11.07 11.99
C GLN A 347 -29.08 12.26 11.00
N PRO A 348 -28.12 12.28 10.06
CA PRO A 348 -27.90 13.44 9.19
C PRO A 348 -29.09 13.75 8.27
N GLU A 349 -29.96 12.76 8.00
CA GLU A 349 -31.15 12.92 7.15
C GLU A 349 -32.34 13.58 7.89
N ASP A 350 -32.33 13.62 9.23
CA ASP A 350 -33.35 14.34 10.00
C ASP A 350 -33.06 15.85 9.97
N ALA A 351 -34.05 16.63 9.51
CA ALA A 351 -33.91 18.07 9.34
C ALA A 351 -33.70 18.83 10.66
N ALA A 352 -34.35 18.40 11.75
CA ALA A 352 -34.19 19.01 13.07
C ALA A 352 -32.83 18.67 13.67
N PHE A 353 -32.38 17.41 13.58
CA PHE A 353 -31.05 17.00 14.01
C PHE A 353 -29.96 17.75 13.23
N TRP A 354 -30.10 17.85 11.90
CA TRP A 354 -29.14 18.52 11.04
C TRP A 354 -29.02 20.01 11.36
N ALA A 355 -30.15 20.70 11.55
CA ALA A 355 -30.18 22.12 11.89
C ALA A 355 -29.63 22.40 13.31
N GLY A 356 -29.90 21.53 14.28
CA GLY A 356 -29.49 21.71 15.67
C GLY A 356 -28.02 21.40 15.95
N LYS A 357 -27.53 20.22 15.51
CA LYS A 357 -26.19 19.72 15.88
C LYS A 357 -25.41 19.13 14.70
N GLY A 358 -26.08 18.41 13.80
CA GLY A 358 -25.43 17.65 12.72
C GLY A 358 -24.57 18.50 11.80
N LYS A 359 -25.09 19.64 11.33
CA LYS A 359 -24.39 20.51 10.38
C LYS A 359 -23.08 21.08 10.94
N ALA A 360 -23.07 21.50 12.22
CA ALA A 360 -21.88 22.06 12.85
C ALA A 360 -20.76 21.01 12.97
N ILE A 361 -21.09 19.79 13.40
CA ILE A 361 -20.14 18.68 13.52
C ILE A 361 -19.60 18.26 12.16
N ALA A 362 -20.47 18.11 11.16
CA ALA A 362 -20.07 17.73 9.81
C ALA A 362 -19.15 18.78 9.16
N THR A 363 -19.49 20.06 9.35
CA THR A 363 -18.70 21.19 8.84
C THR A 363 -17.32 21.25 9.49
N ARG A 364 -17.22 21.04 10.82
CA ARG A 364 -15.94 20.95 11.53
C ARG A 364 -15.07 19.82 10.99
N ASN A 365 -15.63 18.62 10.83
CA ASN A 365 -14.89 17.46 10.32
C ASN A 365 -14.42 17.70 8.87
N LEU A 366 -15.24 18.32 8.03
CA LEU A 366 -14.87 18.68 6.66
C LEU A 366 -13.70 19.67 6.62
N TRP A 367 -13.76 20.76 7.39
CA TRP A 367 -12.73 21.80 7.41
C TRP A 367 -11.42 21.37 8.07
N ILE A 368 -11.42 20.28 8.84
CA ILE A 368 -10.17 19.65 9.33
C ILE A 368 -9.66 18.64 8.31
N SER A 369 -10.55 17.91 7.63
CA SER A 369 -10.19 16.95 6.59
C SER A 369 -9.52 17.61 5.39
N ILE A 370 -9.99 18.78 4.95
CA ILE A 370 -9.46 19.48 3.78
C ILE A 370 -7.95 19.80 3.93
N PRO A 371 -7.47 20.47 5.00
CA PRO A 371 -6.04 20.72 5.20
C PRO A 371 -5.21 19.45 5.32
N ASN A 372 -5.72 18.42 6.01
CA ASN A 372 -5.03 17.13 6.12
C ASN A 372 -4.85 16.48 4.75
N LEU A 373 -5.89 16.50 3.91
CA LEU A 373 -5.84 15.96 2.56
C LEU A 373 -4.96 16.80 1.63
N LEU A 374 -5.01 18.13 1.73
CA LEU A 374 -4.15 19.04 0.98
C LEU A 374 -2.67 18.74 1.24
N LEU A 375 -2.28 18.61 2.52
CA LEU A 375 -0.91 18.26 2.90
C LEU A 375 -0.52 16.86 2.41
N ALA A 376 -1.47 15.92 2.39
CA ALA A 376 -1.23 14.60 1.84
C ALA A 376 -0.89 14.64 0.34
N PHE A 377 -1.61 15.45 -0.46
CA PHE A 377 -1.26 15.65 -1.87
C PHE A 377 0.05 16.40 -2.06
N ALA A 378 0.36 17.37 -1.20
CA ALA A 378 1.63 18.09 -1.25
C ALA A 378 2.82 17.12 -1.08
N VAL A 379 2.82 16.31 -0.01
CA VAL A 379 3.88 15.32 0.22
C VAL A 379 3.91 14.25 -0.87
N TRP A 380 2.74 13.80 -1.34
CA TRP A 380 2.66 12.78 -2.39
C TRP A 380 3.35 13.24 -3.69
N MET A 381 3.25 14.52 -4.02
CA MET A 381 3.77 15.09 -5.26
C MET A 381 5.15 15.76 -5.14
N VAL A 382 5.77 15.75 -3.96
CA VAL A 382 6.98 16.55 -3.70
C VAL A 382 8.12 16.25 -4.69
N TRP A 383 8.23 14.98 -5.12
CA TRP A 383 9.22 14.54 -6.10
C TRP A 383 9.09 15.22 -7.45
N SER A 384 7.90 15.66 -7.86
CA SER A 384 7.70 16.34 -9.15
C SER A 384 8.55 17.60 -9.33
N VAL A 385 8.89 18.30 -8.24
CA VAL A 385 9.78 19.47 -8.26
C VAL A 385 11.21 19.10 -7.85
N VAL A 386 11.37 18.29 -6.81
CA VAL A 386 12.69 17.96 -6.24
C VAL A 386 13.60 17.34 -7.30
N ILE A 387 13.12 16.38 -8.08
CA ILE A 387 13.92 15.71 -9.13
C ILE A 387 14.42 16.67 -10.21
N ALA A 388 13.69 17.75 -10.47
CA ALA A 388 14.10 18.75 -11.44
C ALA A 388 15.25 19.63 -10.91
N LYS A 389 15.47 19.71 -9.60
CA LYS A 389 16.55 20.49 -8.96
C LYS A 389 17.72 19.62 -8.46
N LEU A 390 17.56 18.31 -8.28
CA LEU A 390 18.64 17.42 -7.85
C LEU A 390 19.94 17.56 -8.68
N PRO A 391 19.91 17.58 -10.03
CA PRO A 391 21.13 17.75 -10.81
C PRO A 391 21.85 19.07 -10.57
N SER A 392 21.11 20.14 -10.23
CA SER A 392 21.70 21.46 -9.99
C SER A 392 22.46 21.58 -8.67
N VAL A 393 22.33 20.61 -7.75
CA VAL A 393 23.05 20.59 -6.46
C VAL A 393 24.03 19.40 -6.37
N GLY A 394 24.39 18.80 -7.50
CA GLY A 394 25.48 17.82 -7.60
C GLY A 394 25.07 16.35 -7.71
N PHE A 395 23.77 16.01 -7.64
CA PHE A 395 23.33 14.62 -7.86
C PHE A 395 23.48 14.21 -9.32
N LYS A 396 24.04 13.02 -9.56
CA LYS A 396 24.33 12.49 -10.90
C LYS A 396 23.36 11.37 -11.32
N PHE A 397 22.07 11.54 -11.02
CA PHE A 397 21.06 10.59 -11.47
C PHE A 397 20.77 10.75 -12.96
N THR A 398 20.56 9.63 -13.63
CA THR A 398 20.12 9.58 -15.03
C THR A 398 18.69 10.11 -15.17
N THR A 399 18.33 10.52 -16.39
CA THR A 399 16.95 10.94 -16.70
C THR A 399 15.92 9.89 -16.32
N ASP A 400 16.21 8.60 -16.58
CA ASP A 400 15.30 7.50 -16.24
C ASP A 400 15.11 7.38 -14.72
N GLU A 401 16.20 7.46 -13.95
CA GLU A 401 16.16 7.45 -12.48
C GLU A 401 15.31 8.60 -11.91
N LEU A 402 15.44 9.81 -12.47
CA LEU A 402 14.61 10.94 -12.06
C LEU A 402 13.11 10.68 -12.33
N PHE A 403 12.75 10.10 -13.48
CA PHE A 403 11.37 9.72 -13.77
C PHE A 403 10.86 8.57 -12.91
N TRP A 404 11.72 7.63 -12.49
CA TRP A 404 11.37 6.62 -11.49
C TRP A 404 10.99 7.23 -10.15
N LEU A 405 11.74 8.21 -9.67
CA LEU A 405 11.42 8.93 -8.44
C LEU A 405 10.08 9.69 -8.54
N ALA A 406 9.74 10.23 -9.71
CA ALA A 406 8.41 10.81 -9.96
C ALA A 406 7.29 9.75 -9.95
N ALA A 407 7.56 8.55 -10.45
CA ALA A 407 6.57 7.50 -10.69
C ALA A 407 6.22 6.69 -9.43
N LEU A 408 7.21 6.37 -8.59
CA LEU A 408 7.07 5.46 -7.45
C LEU A 408 6.04 5.87 -6.39
N PRO A 409 5.86 7.15 -6.03
CA PRO A 409 4.79 7.55 -5.12
C PRO A 409 3.42 7.18 -5.68
N GLY A 410 3.26 7.19 -7.01
CA GLY A 410 2.06 6.73 -7.70
C GLY A 410 1.78 5.24 -7.51
N LEU A 411 2.81 4.40 -7.58
CA LEU A 411 2.72 2.95 -7.41
C LEU A 411 2.27 2.57 -5.99
N SER A 412 2.97 3.08 -4.97
CA SER A 412 2.62 2.81 -3.58
C SER A 412 1.29 3.48 -3.20
N GLY A 413 1.05 4.72 -3.61
CA GLY A 413 -0.19 5.44 -3.31
C GLY A 413 -1.43 4.78 -3.90
N ALA A 414 -1.39 4.36 -5.17
CA ALA A 414 -2.48 3.63 -5.81
C ALA A 414 -2.79 2.31 -5.09
N THR A 415 -1.74 1.57 -4.72
CA THR A 415 -1.86 0.30 -4.00
C THR A 415 -2.46 0.51 -2.60
N LEU A 416 -1.96 1.50 -1.85
CA LEU A 416 -2.43 1.83 -0.50
C LEU A 416 -3.87 2.35 -0.49
N ARG A 417 -4.30 3.09 -1.52
CA ARG A 417 -5.69 3.56 -1.65
C ARG A 417 -6.72 2.44 -1.55
N ILE A 418 -6.41 1.26 -2.10
CA ILE A 418 -7.28 0.07 -2.02
C ILE A 418 -7.51 -0.30 -0.55
N PHE A 419 -6.48 -0.22 0.30
CA PHE A 419 -6.55 -0.62 1.69
C PHE A 419 -7.06 0.49 2.62
N TYR A 420 -6.69 1.75 2.35
CA TYR A 420 -6.97 2.90 3.23
C TYR A 420 -8.46 3.18 3.37
N SER A 421 -9.27 2.95 2.34
CA SER A 421 -10.73 3.07 2.44
C SER A 421 -11.34 2.14 3.49
N PHE A 422 -10.69 1.00 3.78
CA PHE A 422 -11.15 0.04 4.78
C PHE A 422 -10.69 0.37 6.20
N MET A 423 -9.73 1.27 6.36
CA MET A 423 -9.17 1.60 7.69
C MET A 423 -10.11 2.49 8.50
N VAL A 424 -10.90 3.34 7.84
CA VAL A 424 -11.84 4.26 8.52
C VAL A 424 -12.93 3.49 9.29
N PRO A 425 -13.63 2.49 8.71
CA PRO A 425 -14.56 1.65 9.48
C PRO A 425 -13.94 0.87 10.65
N VAL A 426 -12.63 0.61 10.61
CA VAL A 426 -11.91 -0.19 11.61
C VAL A 426 -11.41 0.65 12.78
N PHE A 427 -10.74 1.76 12.48
CA PHE A 427 -10.07 2.61 13.47
C PHE A 427 -10.85 3.87 13.85
N GLY A 428 -11.89 4.21 13.08
CA GLY A 428 -12.56 5.51 13.17
C GLY A 428 -11.85 6.58 12.34
N GLY A 429 -12.64 7.55 11.86
CA GLY A 429 -12.16 8.63 11.01
C GLY A 429 -11.14 9.55 11.67
N ARG A 430 -11.31 9.83 12.96
CA ARG A 430 -10.46 10.74 13.74
C ARG A 430 -9.07 10.15 13.95
N LEU A 431 -8.99 8.94 14.50
CA LEU A 431 -7.73 8.25 14.74
C LEU A 431 -7.00 7.99 13.43
N TRP A 432 -7.70 7.48 12.41
CA TRP A 432 -7.05 7.16 11.14
C TRP A 432 -6.53 8.42 10.41
N THR A 433 -7.29 9.51 10.38
CA THR A 433 -6.80 10.78 9.79
C THR A 433 -5.57 11.29 10.53
N THR A 434 -5.56 11.18 11.87
CA THR A 434 -4.39 11.56 12.69
C THR A 434 -3.15 10.74 12.31
N LEU A 435 -3.27 9.41 12.32
CA LEU A 435 -2.14 8.51 12.05
C LEU A 435 -1.64 8.62 10.60
N SER A 436 -2.56 8.70 9.65
CA SER A 436 -2.23 8.80 8.23
C SER A 436 -1.64 10.16 7.84
N THR A 437 -1.95 11.24 8.54
CA THR A 437 -1.26 12.54 8.38
C THR A 437 0.09 12.54 9.08
N ALA A 438 0.17 12.03 10.31
CA ALA A 438 1.42 11.97 11.07
C ALA A 438 2.50 11.11 10.38
N SER A 439 2.09 10.02 9.72
CA SER A 439 3.04 9.16 8.98
C SER A 439 3.76 9.87 7.84
N LEU A 440 3.20 10.96 7.28
CA LEU A 440 3.80 11.75 6.22
C LEU A 440 4.99 12.61 6.69
N ILE A 441 5.14 12.79 8.01
CA ILE A 441 6.30 13.47 8.59
C ILE A 441 7.58 12.68 8.28
N ILE A 442 7.50 11.34 8.23
CA ILE A 442 8.63 10.45 7.96
C ILE A 442 9.25 10.73 6.59
N PRO A 443 8.52 10.63 5.45
CA PRO A 443 9.08 10.97 4.15
C PRO A 443 9.45 12.45 4.03
N ALA A 444 8.70 13.38 4.64
CA ALA A 444 9.01 14.81 4.57
C ALA A 444 10.36 15.14 5.22
N MET A 445 10.63 14.62 6.43
CA MET A 445 11.94 14.76 7.07
C MET A 445 13.02 14.00 6.32
N GLY A 446 12.73 12.75 5.91
CA GLY A 446 13.69 11.91 5.19
C GLY A 446 14.19 12.56 3.89
N ILE A 447 13.29 13.19 3.13
CA ILE A 447 13.66 13.97 1.94
C ILE A 447 14.52 15.17 2.33
N GLY A 448 14.12 15.92 3.35
CA GLY A 448 14.87 17.08 3.83
C GLY A 448 16.34 16.75 4.17
N TYR A 449 16.62 15.57 4.75
CA TYR A 449 17.98 15.12 5.01
C TYR A 449 18.66 14.52 3.78
N ALA A 450 17.98 13.65 3.04
CA ALA A 450 18.56 12.92 1.90
C ALA A 450 19.06 13.85 0.78
N VAL A 451 18.38 14.97 0.55
CA VAL A 451 18.79 15.90 -0.51
C VAL A 451 20.02 16.73 -0.16
N GLN A 452 20.49 16.73 1.09
CA GLN A 452 21.61 17.58 1.53
C GLN A 452 22.98 17.09 1.05
N SER A 453 23.13 15.78 0.81
CA SER A 453 24.41 15.15 0.42
C SER A 453 24.25 14.42 -0.93
N PRO A 454 25.00 14.82 -1.98
CA PRO A 454 25.06 14.12 -3.26
C PRO A 454 25.52 12.66 -3.18
N GLU A 455 26.19 12.29 -2.09
CA GLU A 455 26.64 10.92 -1.80
C GLU A 455 25.50 10.00 -1.34
N THR A 456 24.31 10.56 -1.05
CA THR A 456 23.15 9.79 -0.60
C THR A 456 22.75 8.75 -1.66
N PRO A 457 22.74 7.44 -1.33
CA PRO A 457 22.44 6.39 -2.29
C PRO A 457 21.06 6.52 -2.93
N TYR A 458 20.96 6.25 -4.24
CA TYR A 458 19.69 6.28 -4.99
C TYR A 458 18.59 5.41 -4.35
N LEU A 459 18.96 4.29 -3.71
CA LEU A 459 18.01 3.44 -2.99
C LEU A 459 17.23 4.18 -1.89
N ILE A 460 17.85 5.12 -1.20
CA ILE A 460 17.18 5.94 -0.18
C ILE A 460 16.09 6.81 -0.83
N PHE A 461 16.40 7.41 -1.98
CA PHE A 461 15.43 8.17 -2.77
C PHE A 461 14.24 7.29 -3.21
N LEU A 462 14.49 6.05 -3.66
CA LEU A 462 13.44 5.10 -4.02
C LEU A 462 12.52 4.77 -2.84
N VAL A 463 13.08 4.53 -1.65
CA VAL A 463 12.31 4.24 -0.43
C VAL A 463 11.48 5.47 -0.03
N LEU A 464 12.08 6.66 -0.03
CA LEU A 464 11.37 7.90 0.31
C LEU A 464 10.27 8.22 -0.71
N ALA A 465 10.48 7.95 -2.00
CA ALA A 465 9.47 8.06 -3.04
C ALA A 465 8.30 7.10 -2.80
N LEU A 466 8.58 5.84 -2.46
CA LEU A 466 7.53 4.89 -2.07
C LEU A 466 6.77 5.35 -0.82
N LEU A 467 7.47 5.90 0.19
CA LEU A 467 6.84 6.43 1.41
C LEU A 467 5.97 7.66 1.15
N CYS A 468 6.31 8.52 0.17
CA CYS A 468 5.45 9.63 -0.23
C CYS A 468 4.08 9.15 -0.74
N GLY A 469 3.99 7.92 -1.25
CA GLY A 469 2.72 7.31 -1.63
C GLY A 469 1.74 7.09 -0.47
N LEU A 470 2.18 7.13 0.79
CA LEU A 470 1.27 7.19 1.95
C LEU A 470 0.25 8.33 1.77
N GLY A 471 0.69 9.50 1.27
CA GLY A 471 -0.17 10.65 1.01
C GLY A 471 -1.23 10.37 -0.06
N GLY A 472 -0.90 9.54 -1.05
CA GLY A 472 -1.86 9.03 -2.04
C GLY A 472 -2.97 8.20 -1.41
N GLY A 473 -2.65 7.37 -0.42
CA GLY A 473 -3.61 6.56 0.34
C GLY A 473 -4.67 7.40 1.07
N ASN A 474 -4.26 8.55 1.63
CA ASN A 474 -5.13 9.41 2.45
C ASN A 474 -6.38 9.90 1.72
N PHE A 475 -6.34 10.02 0.39
CA PHE A 475 -7.52 10.39 -0.41
C PHE A 475 -8.67 9.40 -0.23
N ALA A 476 -8.40 8.09 -0.31
CA ALA A 476 -9.44 7.07 -0.22
C ALA A 476 -10.10 7.06 1.16
N SER A 477 -9.30 7.16 2.23
CA SER A 477 -9.81 7.22 3.60
C SER A 477 -10.53 8.54 3.90
N SER A 478 -9.99 9.68 3.46
CA SER A 478 -10.62 11.00 3.69
C SER A 478 -12.01 11.08 3.04
N MET A 479 -12.12 10.64 1.79
CA MET A 479 -13.39 10.62 1.06
C MET A 479 -14.41 9.65 1.68
N ALA A 480 -13.96 8.45 2.06
CA ALA A 480 -14.80 7.48 2.76
C ALA A 480 -15.33 8.07 4.07
N ASN A 481 -14.45 8.68 4.87
CA ASN A 481 -14.81 9.28 6.15
C ASN A 481 -15.84 10.40 6.01
N ILE A 482 -15.55 11.42 5.20
CA ILE A 482 -16.42 12.60 5.04
C ILE A 482 -17.81 12.21 4.49
N SER A 483 -17.90 11.14 3.70
CA SER A 483 -19.18 10.67 3.16
C SER A 483 -20.21 10.26 4.23
N PHE A 484 -19.78 9.92 5.44
CA PHE A 484 -20.67 9.54 6.55
C PHE A 484 -21.22 10.76 7.32
N PHE A 485 -20.56 11.91 7.23
CA PHE A 485 -20.95 13.13 7.97
C PHE A 485 -22.05 13.95 7.29
N PHE A 486 -22.30 13.78 5.99
CA PHE A 486 -23.23 14.63 5.27
C PHE A 486 -24.49 13.87 4.80
N PRO A 487 -25.68 14.51 4.85
CA PRO A 487 -26.90 13.93 4.28
C PRO A 487 -26.79 13.81 2.76
N LYS A 488 -27.61 12.93 2.18
CA LYS A 488 -27.61 12.66 0.73
C LYS A 488 -27.68 13.93 -0.12
N ARG A 489 -28.43 14.96 0.30
CA ARG A 489 -28.59 16.23 -0.42
C ARG A 489 -27.33 17.11 -0.48
N GLU A 490 -26.44 17.04 0.52
CA GLU A 490 -25.25 17.90 0.63
C GLU A 490 -23.94 17.12 0.43
N LYS A 491 -24.01 15.78 0.45
CA LYS A 491 -22.86 14.87 0.33
C LYS A 491 -22.04 15.11 -0.94
N GLY A 492 -22.70 15.28 -2.09
CA GLY A 492 -22.00 15.52 -3.36
C GLY A 492 -21.12 16.76 -3.29
N ASN A 493 -21.64 17.87 -2.76
CA ASN A 493 -20.90 19.11 -2.62
C ASN A 493 -19.76 18.99 -1.60
N ALA A 494 -20.00 18.36 -0.44
CA ALA A 494 -18.97 18.15 0.58
C ALA A 494 -17.79 17.30 0.05
N LEU A 495 -18.10 16.22 -0.68
CA LEU A 495 -17.09 15.37 -1.30
C LEU A 495 -16.35 16.10 -2.44
N ALA A 496 -17.05 16.91 -3.23
CA ALA A 496 -16.44 17.73 -4.28
C ALA A 496 -15.48 18.77 -3.69
N LEU A 497 -15.87 19.46 -2.62
CA LEU A 497 -15.02 20.43 -1.92
C LEU A 497 -13.79 19.75 -1.31
N ASN A 498 -13.98 18.64 -0.59
CA ASN A 498 -12.90 17.89 0.04
C ASN A 498 -11.88 17.41 -1.00
N ALA A 499 -12.34 16.77 -2.08
CA ALA A 499 -11.48 16.30 -3.16
C ALA A 499 -10.83 17.44 -3.95
N GLY A 500 -11.59 18.49 -4.27
CA GLY A 500 -11.13 19.63 -5.06
C GLY A 500 -10.04 20.43 -4.34
N LEU A 501 -10.32 20.86 -3.11
CA LEU A 501 -9.34 21.58 -2.30
C LEU A 501 -8.19 20.68 -1.84
N GLY A 502 -8.42 19.38 -1.64
CA GLY A 502 -7.35 18.40 -1.42
C GLY A 502 -6.37 18.34 -2.59
N ASN A 503 -6.88 18.26 -3.82
CA ASN A 503 -6.04 18.23 -5.03
C ASN A 503 -5.23 19.52 -5.23
N LEU A 504 -5.66 20.67 -4.68
CA LEU A 504 -4.85 21.91 -4.71
C LEU A 504 -3.51 21.75 -3.99
N GLY A 505 -3.35 20.75 -3.12
CA GLY A 505 -2.07 20.44 -2.48
C GLY A 505 -0.93 20.22 -3.48
N VAL A 506 -1.24 19.67 -4.66
CA VAL A 506 -0.26 19.51 -5.75
C VAL A 506 0.24 20.86 -6.25
N SER A 507 -0.67 21.77 -6.60
CA SER A 507 -0.30 23.11 -7.08
C SER A 507 0.36 23.95 -6.00
N VAL A 508 -0.12 23.87 -4.75
CA VAL A 508 0.47 24.59 -3.61
C VAL A 508 1.90 24.14 -3.40
N MET A 509 2.17 22.84 -3.44
CA MET A 509 3.54 22.33 -3.35
C MET A 509 4.39 22.76 -4.53
N GLN A 510 3.88 22.64 -5.77
CA GLN A 510 4.63 23.04 -6.96
C GLN A 510 4.94 24.53 -7.03
N PHE A 511 4.10 25.37 -6.41
CA PHE A 511 4.33 26.80 -6.29
C PHE A 511 5.28 27.14 -5.13
N LEU A 512 5.04 26.56 -3.96
CA LEU A 512 5.76 26.90 -2.73
C LEU A 512 7.19 26.38 -2.73
N VAL A 513 7.42 25.14 -3.17
CA VAL A 513 8.75 24.51 -3.11
C VAL A 513 9.82 25.32 -3.85
N PRO A 514 9.63 25.72 -5.13
CA PRO A 514 10.61 26.54 -5.84
C PRO A 514 10.96 27.86 -5.13
N LEU A 515 10.02 28.44 -4.38
CA LEU A 515 10.24 29.68 -3.62
C LEU A 515 10.99 29.41 -2.30
N VAL A 516 10.60 28.40 -1.53
CA VAL A 516 11.21 28.18 -0.20
C VAL A 516 12.62 27.62 -0.29
N VAL A 517 13.01 26.96 -1.38
CA VAL A 517 14.38 26.46 -1.57
C VAL A 517 15.38 27.58 -1.88
N THR A 518 14.95 28.80 -2.16
CA THR A 518 15.87 29.94 -2.40
C THR A 518 16.18 30.76 -1.15
N ILE A 519 15.61 30.40 0.00
CA ILE A 519 15.76 31.14 1.27
C ILE A 519 16.08 30.19 2.43
N GLY A 520 16.88 30.64 3.40
CA GLY A 520 17.23 29.86 4.59
C GLY A 520 16.13 29.81 5.66
N VAL A 521 14.98 29.20 5.36
CA VAL A 521 13.77 29.19 6.23
C VAL A 521 14.05 28.67 7.65
N PHE A 522 14.81 27.60 7.77
CA PHE A 522 15.00 26.87 9.04
C PHE A 522 16.32 27.19 9.76
N GLY A 523 17.09 28.17 9.27
CA GLY A 523 18.37 28.57 9.86
C GLY A 523 19.29 27.37 10.14
N ALA A 524 19.93 27.36 11.31
CA ALA A 524 20.87 26.31 11.71
C ALA A 524 20.22 24.92 11.83
N ILE A 525 18.90 24.83 12.08
CA ILE A 525 18.19 23.55 12.25
C ILE A 525 17.98 22.85 10.90
N GLY A 526 17.91 23.61 9.80
CA GLY A 526 17.70 23.10 8.46
C GLY A 526 18.95 22.62 7.73
N GLY A 527 20.15 22.88 8.24
CA GLY A 527 21.41 22.62 7.55
C GLY A 527 21.78 23.69 6.51
N ASP A 528 23.00 23.56 5.98
CA ASP A 528 23.61 24.54 5.09
C ASP A 528 23.00 24.55 3.68
N SER A 529 23.22 25.66 2.96
CA SER A 529 22.86 25.75 1.55
C SER A 529 23.87 25.05 0.65
N GLN A 530 23.39 24.56 -0.48
CA GLN A 530 24.16 23.87 -1.50
C GLN A 530 24.46 24.82 -2.66
N PRO A 531 25.71 24.86 -3.16
CA PRO A 531 26.06 25.70 -4.31
C PRO A 531 25.43 25.13 -5.59
N VAL A 532 24.77 25.99 -6.37
CA VAL A 532 24.31 25.67 -7.74
C VAL A 532 25.30 26.17 -8.78
N ASN A 533 25.82 27.38 -8.55
CA ASN A 533 26.90 28.01 -9.30
C ASN A 533 27.64 28.97 -8.34
N GLU A 534 28.61 29.74 -8.85
CA GLU A 534 29.46 30.62 -8.01
C GLU A 534 28.67 31.68 -7.21
N THR A 535 27.48 32.08 -7.66
CA THR A 535 26.69 33.17 -7.07
C THR A 535 25.36 32.71 -6.45
N THR A 536 24.88 31.52 -6.81
CA THR A 536 23.55 31.02 -6.46
C THR A 536 23.66 29.80 -5.55
N ARG A 537 22.95 29.86 -4.42
CA ARG A 537 22.85 28.75 -3.47
C ARG A 537 21.39 28.35 -3.26
N LEU A 538 21.14 27.07 -2.99
CA LEU A 538 19.81 26.54 -2.72
C LEU A 538 19.78 25.77 -1.41
N TRP A 539 18.65 25.85 -0.71
CA TRP A 539 18.30 25.03 0.44
C TRP A 539 17.30 23.95 -0.01
N LEU A 540 17.76 22.96 -0.79
CA LEU A 540 16.87 21.94 -1.36
C LEU A 540 16.13 21.14 -0.28
N GLN A 541 16.71 21.02 0.92
CA GLN A 541 16.11 20.42 2.11
C GLN A 541 14.75 21.03 2.48
N ASN A 542 14.53 22.31 2.16
CA ASN A 542 13.28 23.00 2.46
C ASN A 542 12.10 22.40 1.71
N ALA A 543 12.34 21.73 0.57
CA ALA A 543 11.32 21.01 -0.17
C ALA A 543 10.62 19.93 0.68
N GLY A 544 11.35 19.30 1.60
CA GLY A 544 10.81 18.34 2.57
C GLY A 544 10.38 19.00 3.87
N PHE A 545 11.26 19.77 4.51
CA PHE A 545 11.03 20.31 5.86
C PHE A 545 9.86 21.29 5.95
N ILE A 546 9.54 22.03 4.88
CA ILE A 546 8.46 23.02 4.90
C ILE A 546 7.12 22.43 5.31
N TRP A 547 6.86 21.16 5.00
CA TRP A 547 5.59 20.49 5.29
C TRP A 547 5.47 20.02 6.74
N VAL A 548 6.58 19.76 7.43
CA VAL A 548 6.60 19.12 8.76
C VAL A 548 5.81 19.90 9.81
N PRO A 549 5.97 21.23 9.98
CA PRO A 549 5.18 21.98 10.95
C PRO A 549 3.67 21.89 10.67
N PHE A 550 3.27 22.00 9.40
CA PHE A 550 1.87 21.93 9.01
C PHE A 550 1.28 20.53 9.20
N LEU A 551 2.05 19.47 8.95
CA LEU A 551 1.64 18.09 9.20
C LEU A 551 1.42 17.83 10.69
N ILE A 552 2.31 18.32 11.56
CA ILE A 552 2.15 18.21 13.02
C ILE A 552 0.86 18.92 13.46
N VAL A 553 0.67 20.16 13.05
CA VAL A 553 -0.54 20.94 13.39
C VAL A 553 -1.81 20.26 12.86
N ALA A 554 -1.79 19.76 11.62
CA ALA A 554 -2.93 19.10 11.00
C ALA A 554 -3.28 17.77 11.69
N ALA A 555 -2.28 16.99 12.10
CA ALA A 555 -2.48 15.75 12.85
C ALA A 555 -3.04 16.02 14.25
N ILE A 556 -2.53 17.04 14.95
CA ILE A 556 -3.08 17.51 16.24
C ILE A 556 -4.53 17.98 16.06
N ALA A 557 -4.81 18.78 15.02
CA ALA A 557 -6.16 19.25 14.71
C ALA A 557 -7.11 18.08 14.39
N ALA A 558 -6.66 17.05 13.68
CA ALA A 558 -7.44 15.83 13.45
C ALA A 558 -7.76 15.11 14.77
N TRP A 559 -6.76 14.93 15.64
CA TRP A 559 -6.92 14.25 16.92
C TRP A 559 -7.91 14.96 17.85
N PHE A 560 -7.78 16.29 17.95
CA PHE A 560 -8.56 17.11 18.86
C PHE A 560 -9.87 17.65 18.27
N GLY A 561 -10.03 17.71 16.96
CA GLY A 561 -11.18 18.36 16.33
C GLY A 561 -12.11 17.45 15.51
N MET A 562 -11.66 16.27 15.08
CA MET A 562 -12.54 15.31 14.38
C MET A 562 -13.27 14.38 15.36
N ASP A 563 -14.30 13.69 14.85
CA ASP A 563 -15.16 12.77 15.61
C ASP A 563 -15.20 11.38 14.96
N ASP A 564 -15.57 10.37 15.73
CA ASP A 564 -15.77 9.00 15.24
C ASP A 564 -17.28 8.65 15.22
N LEU A 565 -17.78 8.03 14.15
CA LEU A 565 -19.20 7.66 14.02
C LEU A 565 -19.40 6.14 14.23
N ALA A 566 -20.27 5.75 15.15
CA ALA A 566 -20.55 4.33 15.43
C ALA A 566 -21.21 3.60 14.25
N SER A 567 -21.98 4.31 13.42
CA SER A 567 -22.69 3.79 12.26
C SER A 567 -21.81 3.51 11.04
N ALA A 568 -20.53 3.88 11.07
CA ALA A 568 -19.59 3.73 9.95
C ALA A 568 -19.05 2.29 9.74
N LYS A 569 -19.84 1.25 10.05
CA LYS A 569 -19.44 -0.16 9.88
C LYS A 569 -20.06 -0.76 8.62
N ALA A 570 -19.28 -0.85 7.55
CA ALA A 570 -19.64 -1.63 6.36
C ALA A 570 -18.76 -2.89 6.27
N SER A 571 -19.40 -4.06 6.15
CA SER A 571 -18.72 -5.34 5.94
C SER A 571 -17.96 -5.35 4.60
N PHE A 572 -16.71 -5.84 4.61
CA PHE A 572 -15.90 -6.01 3.40
C PHE A 572 -16.58 -6.89 2.34
N ARG A 573 -17.35 -7.90 2.77
CA ARG A 573 -18.10 -8.79 1.87
C ARG A 573 -19.09 -8.02 1.00
N ASP A 574 -19.71 -6.99 1.57
CA ASP A 574 -20.71 -6.19 0.87
C ASP A 574 -20.08 -5.26 -0.17
N GLN A 575 -18.83 -4.83 0.05
CA GLN A 575 -18.09 -3.97 -0.88
C GLN A 575 -17.45 -4.79 -2.02
N ALA A 576 -17.07 -6.05 -1.76
CA ALA A 576 -16.42 -6.91 -2.75
C ALA A 576 -17.33 -7.30 -3.94
N VAL A 577 -18.64 -7.06 -3.86
CA VAL A 577 -19.59 -7.31 -4.96
C VAL A 577 -19.21 -6.52 -6.23
N ILE A 578 -18.59 -5.35 -6.06
CA ILE A 578 -18.20 -4.46 -7.17
C ILE A 578 -17.23 -5.13 -8.17
N PHE A 579 -16.43 -6.10 -7.72
CA PHE A 579 -15.47 -6.80 -8.60
C PHE A 579 -16.15 -7.63 -9.70
N GLY A 580 -17.38 -8.08 -9.45
CA GLY A 580 -18.20 -8.79 -10.44
C GLY A 580 -19.01 -7.86 -11.36
N ARG A 581 -18.93 -6.53 -11.18
CA ARG A 581 -19.68 -5.56 -11.98
C ARG A 581 -18.85 -5.13 -13.18
N LEU A 582 -19.36 -5.34 -14.41
CA LEU A 582 -18.69 -4.91 -15.64
C LEU A 582 -18.38 -3.40 -15.64
N HIS A 583 -19.37 -2.59 -15.26
CA HIS A 583 -19.23 -1.14 -15.27
C HIS A 583 -18.19 -0.62 -14.26
N ASN A 584 -17.89 -1.36 -13.19
CA ASN A 584 -16.78 -1.00 -12.31
C ASN A 584 -15.45 -0.93 -13.09
N TRP A 585 -15.15 -1.96 -13.89
CA TRP A 585 -13.92 -2.03 -14.68
C TRP A 585 -13.89 -1.03 -15.84
N LEU A 586 -15.03 -0.80 -16.51
CA LEU A 586 -15.13 0.22 -17.55
C LEU A 586 -14.89 1.62 -16.98
N MET A 587 -15.43 1.91 -15.78
CA MET A 587 -15.18 3.18 -15.11
C MET A 587 -13.74 3.31 -14.60
N CYS A 588 -13.08 2.22 -14.19
CA CYS A 588 -11.63 2.22 -13.93
C CYS A 588 -10.83 2.68 -15.15
N TRP A 589 -11.17 2.18 -16.34
CA TRP A 589 -10.52 2.59 -17.59
C TRP A 589 -10.71 4.08 -17.89
N LEU A 590 -11.96 4.56 -17.85
CA LEU A 590 -12.29 5.96 -18.13
C LEU A 590 -11.67 6.92 -17.10
N TYR A 591 -11.73 6.57 -15.82
CA TYR A 591 -11.18 7.43 -14.77
C TYR A 591 -9.65 7.43 -14.75
N THR A 592 -9.00 6.37 -15.23
CA THR A 592 -7.56 6.39 -15.53
C THR A 592 -7.26 7.39 -16.65
N GLY A 593 -8.13 7.45 -17.67
CA GLY A 593 -8.13 8.46 -18.72
C GLY A 593 -8.16 9.90 -18.21
N THR A 594 -8.92 10.19 -17.14
CA THR A 594 -9.06 11.56 -16.62
C THR A 594 -8.15 11.81 -15.41
N PHE A 595 -8.39 11.13 -14.28
CA PHE A 595 -7.68 11.39 -13.03
C PHE A 595 -6.26 10.86 -13.08
N GLY A 596 -6.06 9.69 -13.69
CA GLY A 596 -4.73 9.14 -13.92
C GLY A 596 -3.86 10.08 -14.75
N SER A 597 -4.45 10.70 -15.77
CA SER A 597 -3.79 11.74 -16.56
C SER A 597 -3.50 13.01 -15.77
N PHE A 598 -4.47 13.54 -15.00
CA PHE A 598 -4.26 14.71 -14.14
C PHE A 598 -3.06 14.50 -13.21
N ILE A 599 -3.04 13.38 -12.50
CA ILE A 599 -2.02 13.10 -11.48
C ILE A 599 -0.68 12.71 -12.13
N GLY A 600 -0.69 11.97 -13.24
CA GLY A 600 0.52 11.59 -13.95
C GLY A 600 1.20 12.75 -14.68
N TYR A 601 0.43 13.65 -15.30
CA TYR A 601 0.97 14.90 -15.82
C TYR A 601 1.48 15.79 -14.70
N SER A 602 0.78 15.89 -13.56
CA SER A 602 1.29 16.64 -12.40
C SER A 602 2.68 16.16 -11.96
N ALA A 603 2.91 14.84 -11.98
CA ALA A 603 4.19 14.26 -11.59
C ALA A 603 5.31 14.45 -12.63
N GLY A 604 5.00 14.21 -13.92
CA GLY A 604 6.01 14.18 -14.99
C GLY A 604 6.23 15.51 -15.71
N PHE A 605 5.25 16.41 -15.71
CA PHE A 605 5.28 17.66 -16.48
C PHE A 605 6.44 18.60 -16.10
N PRO A 606 6.75 18.84 -14.80
CA PRO A 606 7.86 19.73 -14.46
C PRO A 606 9.20 19.27 -15.03
N LEU A 607 9.51 17.98 -14.90
CA LEU A 607 10.75 17.41 -15.44
C LEU A 607 10.74 17.37 -16.97
N LEU A 608 9.63 16.99 -17.59
CA LEU A 608 9.47 17.01 -19.05
C LEU A 608 9.67 18.41 -19.62
N ALA A 609 9.03 19.43 -19.04
CA ALA A 609 9.15 20.82 -19.49
C ALA A 609 10.60 21.32 -19.39
N LYS A 610 11.31 20.94 -18.31
CA LYS A 610 12.72 21.29 -18.15
C LYS A 610 13.63 20.60 -19.18
N ILE A 611 13.38 19.33 -19.50
CA ILE A 611 14.17 18.59 -20.51
C ILE A 611 13.87 19.12 -21.92
N ALA A 612 12.61 19.35 -22.25
CA ALA A 612 12.18 19.78 -23.58
C ALA A 612 12.55 21.24 -23.88
N PHE A 613 12.52 22.12 -22.86
CA PHE A 613 12.78 23.55 -22.99
C PHE A 613 13.76 24.04 -21.91
N PRO A 614 15.04 23.64 -21.98
CA PRO A 614 16.03 23.93 -20.92
C PRO A 614 16.34 25.42 -20.74
N GLN A 615 16.04 26.24 -21.76
CA GLN A 615 16.29 27.69 -21.76
C GLN A 615 15.26 28.47 -20.93
N VAL A 616 14.13 27.85 -20.57
CA VAL A 616 13.03 28.49 -19.82
C VAL A 616 13.04 27.94 -18.40
N ASP A 617 12.95 28.81 -17.38
CA ASP A 617 12.73 28.38 -15.99
C ASP A 617 11.27 27.92 -15.79
N SER A 618 10.94 26.77 -16.38
CA SER A 618 9.58 26.23 -16.47
C SER A 618 8.95 25.96 -15.10
N LEU A 619 9.77 25.75 -14.06
CA LEU A 619 9.32 25.49 -12.69
C LEU A 619 8.52 26.65 -12.07
N GLN A 620 8.70 27.88 -12.57
CA GLN A 620 7.91 29.04 -12.14
C GLN A 620 6.46 28.98 -12.62
N TYR A 621 6.17 28.20 -13.66
CA TYR A 621 4.86 28.17 -14.32
C TYR A 621 4.13 26.83 -14.17
N VAL A 622 4.86 25.73 -13.98
CA VAL A 622 4.28 24.38 -14.03
C VAL A 622 3.17 24.13 -13.00
N PHE A 623 3.19 24.84 -11.87
CA PHE A 623 2.15 24.77 -10.83
C PHE A 623 0.75 25.15 -11.34
N LEU A 624 0.67 25.98 -12.39
CA LEU A 624 -0.58 26.41 -13.00
C LEU A 624 -1.36 25.24 -13.62
N GLY A 625 -0.67 24.19 -14.08
CA GLY A 625 -1.33 23.02 -14.64
C GLY A 625 -2.22 22.32 -13.61
N PRO A 626 -1.65 21.76 -12.54
CA PRO A 626 -2.44 21.14 -11.48
C PRO A 626 -3.46 22.10 -10.84
N LEU A 627 -3.16 23.40 -10.77
CA LEU A 627 -4.09 24.42 -10.26
C LEU A 627 -5.35 24.50 -11.13
N VAL A 628 -5.18 24.69 -12.45
CA VAL A 628 -6.28 24.74 -13.42
C VAL A 628 -7.10 23.45 -13.36
N GLY A 629 -6.44 22.28 -13.33
CA GLY A 629 -7.14 21.00 -13.26
C GLY A 629 -7.92 20.78 -11.96
N ALA A 630 -7.37 21.19 -10.82
CA ALA A 630 -8.03 21.09 -9.52
C ALA A 630 -9.23 22.05 -9.41
N LEU A 631 -9.07 23.30 -9.86
CA LEU A 631 -10.16 24.28 -9.92
C LEU A 631 -11.25 23.85 -10.89
N ALA A 632 -10.89 23.33 -12.06
CA ALA A 632 -11.85 22.79 -13.01
C ALA A 632 -12.67 21.65 -12.40
N ARG A 633 -12.01 20.69 -11.72
CA ARG A 633 -12.70 19.60 -11.02
C ARG A 633 -13.73 20.11 -10.02
N ALA A 634 -13.38 21.13 -9.22
CA ALA A 634 -14.30 21.71 -8.23
C ALA A 634 -15.42 22.53 -8.90
N GLY A 635 -15.09 23.28 -9.96
CA GLY A 635 -15.98 24.25 -10.60
C GLY A 635 -16.93 23.68 -11.66
N THR A 636 -16.71 22.47 -12.18
CA THR A 636 -17.51 21.94 -13.30
C THR A 636 -18.41 20.75 -12.96
N GLY A 637 -18.61 20.43 -11.67
CA GLY A 637 -19.55 19.37 -11.25
C GLY A 637 -20.96 19.58 -11.81
N TRP A 638 -21.46 20.81 -11.75
CA TRP A 638 -22.79 21.20 -12.26
C TRP A 638 -22.94 21.01 -13.79
N VAL A 639 -21.84 21.03 -14.54
CA VAL A 639 -21.85 20.86 -16.00
C VAL A 639 -22.29 19.44 -16.35
N ALA A 640 -21.76 18.45 -15.63
CA ALA A 640 -22.17 17.05 -15.77
C ALA A 640 -23.62 16.83 -15.33
N ASP A 641 -24.06 17.52 -14.27
CA ASP A 641 -25.46 17.46 -13.82
C ASP A 641 -26.43 18.06 -14.84
N ARG A 642 -26.03 19.14 -15.53
CA ARG A 642 -26.88 19.84 -16.51
C ARG A 642 -26.93 19.15 -17.88
N TRP A 643 -25.80 18.67 -18.38
CA TRP A 643 -25.68 18.17 -19.76
C TRP A 643 -25.51 16.65 -19.87
N GLY A 644 -25.37 15.96 -18.74
CA GLY A 644 -25.14 14.52 -18.66
C GLY A 644 -23.65 14.18 -18.55
N GLY A 645 -23.28 13.38 -17.55
CA GLY A 645 -21.90 13.00 -17.28
C GLY A 645 -21.22 12.26 -18.44
N ALA A 646 -21.93 11.41 -19.17
CA ALA A 646 -21.35 10.66 -20.29
C ALA A 646 -21.07 11.55 -21.49
N ARG A 647 -21.97 12.47 -21.83
CA ARG A 647 -21.76 13.48 -22.89
C ARG A 647 -20.60 14.40 -22.58
N VAL A 648 -20.50 14.90 -21.35
CA VAL A 648 -19.37 15.75 -20.94
C VAL A 648 -18.06 14.95 -21.03
N THR A 649 -18.05 13.72 -20.53
CA THR A 649 -16.87 12.83 -20.61
C THR A 649 -16.43 12.56 -22.05
N LEU A 650 -17.37 12.38 -22.98
CA LEU A 650 -17.08 12.19 -24.40
C LEU A 650 -16.29 13.38 -24.97
N TRP A 651 -16.80 14.60 -24.78
CA TRP A 651 -16.14 15.82 -25.26
C TRP A 651 -14.82 16.10 -24.56
N THR A 652 -14.71 15.75 -23.28
CA THR A 652 -13.45 15.79 -22.56
C THR A 652 -12.38 14.96 -23.28
N PHE A 653 -12.68 13.72 -23.68
CA PHE A 653 -11.68 12.89 -24.38
C PHE A 653 -11.34 13.43 -25.78
N VAL A 654 -12.30 14.01 -26.51
CA VAL A 654 -12.02 14.70 -27.77
C VAL A 654 -11.03 15.86 -27.53
N LEU A 655 -11.27 16.67 -26.52
CA LEU A 655 -10.40 17.80 -26.16
C LEU A 655 -9.02 17.32 -25.73
N MET A 656 -8.92 16.24 -24.96
CA MET A 656 -7.64 15.67 -24.55
C MET A 656 -6.83 15.14 -25.74
N ILE A 657 -7.47 14.46 -26.70
CA ILE A 657 -6.81 13.99 -27.92
C ILE A 657 -6.24 15.16 -28.72
N ALA A 658 -7.04 16.22 -28.93
CA ALA A 658 -6.61 17.41 -29.64
C ALA A 658 -5.44 18.11 -28.91
N ALA A 659 -5.51 18.22 -27.58
CA ALA A 659 -4.46 18.85 -26.79
C ALA A 659 -3.14 18.05 -26.79
N VAL A 660 -3.17 16.71 -26.73
CA VAL A 660 -1.95 15.89 -26.91
C VAL A 660 -1.38 16.08 -28.32
N GLY A 661 -2.22 16.15 -29.36
CA GLY A 661 -1.79 16.47 -30.72
C GLY A 661 -1.08 17.82 -30.79
N GLY A 662 -1.60 18.83 -30.08
CA GLY A 662 -0.95 20.13 -29.94
C GLY A 662 0.39 20.05 -29.19
N VAL A 663 0.49 19.29 -28.09
CA VAL A 663 1.76 19.06 -27.38
C VAL A 663 2.80 18.45 -28.31
N LEU A 664 2.43 17.40 -29.07
CA LEU A 664 3.31 16.75 -30.05
C LEU A 664 3.80 17.74 -31.11
N TYR A 665 2.92 18.59 -31.63
CA TYR A 665 3.27 19.63 -32.59
C TYR A 665 4.32 20.61 -32.03
N PHE A 666 4.06 21.20 -30.85
CA PHE A 666 4.99 22.17 -30.26
C PHE A 666 6.31 21.56 -29.76
N MET A 667 6.32 20.25 -29.44
CA MET A 667 7.56 19.52 -29.18
C MET A 667 8.37 19.32 -30.46
N ALA A 668 7.72 19.00 -31.59
CA ALA A 668 8.40 18.86 -32.88
C ALA A 668 8.98 20.20 -33.38
N THR A 669 8.36 21.33 -33.03
CA THR A 669 8.83 22.68 -33.38
C THR A 669 9.56 23.38 -32.23
N ARG A 670 10.15 22.64 -31.28
CA ARG A 670 10.72 23.20 -30.04
C ARG A 670 11.82 24.26 -30.21
N GLU A 671 12.47 24.30 -31.37
CA GLU A 671 13.50 25.29 -31.71
C GLU A 671 12.90 26.65 -32.12
N GLN A 672 11.61 26.71 -32.45
CA GLN A 672 10.98 27.96 -32.89
C GLN A 672 10.71 28.91 -31.70
N PRO A 673 10.85 30.23 -31.90
CA PRO A 673 10.47 31.23 -30.89
C PRO A 673 9.01 31.06 -30.47
N GLY A 674 8.76 30.93 -29.18
CA GLY A 674 7.41 30.79 -28.62
C GLY A 674 6.85 29.36 -28.57
N ALA A 675 7.58 28.34 -29.03
CA ALA A 675 7.14 26.94 -28.96
C ALA A 675 6.83 26.48 -27.52
N PHE A 676 7.59 26.96 -26.53
CA PHE A 676 7.31 26.71 -25.11
C PHE A 676 5.89 27.15 -24.70
N TRP A 677 5.45 28.34 -25.13
CA TRP A 677 4.13 28.86 -24.75
C TRP A 677 3.00 28.08 -25.40
N GLY A 678 3.19 27.60 -26.63
CA GLY A 678 2.27 26.68 -27.28
C GLY A 678 2.18 25.34 -26.56
N PHE A 679 3.34 24.73 -26.24
CA PHE A 679 3.44 23.51 -25.44
C PHE A 679 2.75 23.65 -24.08
N PHE A 680 3.03 24.75 -23.37
CA PHE A 680 2.47 25.06 -22.07
C PHE A 680 0.95 25.26 -22.16
N ALA A 681 0.45 26.01 -23.14
CA ALA A 681 -0.97 26.22 -23.35
C ALA A 681 -1.72 24.90 -23.61
N MET A 682 -1.14 24.00 -24.41
CA MET A 682 -1.74 22.68 -24.64
C MET A 682 -1.76 21.81 -23.38
N PHE A 683 -0.72 21.89 -22.54
CA PHE A 683 -0.77 21.27 -21.20
C PHE A 683 -1.83 21.90 -20.30
N MET A 684 -2.05 23.21 -20.33
CA MET A 684 -3.15 23.85 -19.57
C MET A 684 -4.52 23.33 -20.04
N VAL A 685 -4.71 23.14 -21.36
CA VAL A 685 -5.91 22.52 -21.90
C VAL A 685 -6.05 21.07 -21.43
N LEU A 686 -4.96 20.29 -21.40
CA LEU A 686 -4.98 18.92 -20.85
C LEU A 686 -5.40 18.93 -19.38
N PHE A 687 -4.80 19.77 -18.54
CA PHE A 687 -5.15 19.87 -17.13
C PHE A 687 -6.60 20.31 -16.92
N LEU A 688 -7.08 21.31 -17.67
CA LEU A 688 -8.48 21.73 -17.67
C LEU A 688 -9.40 20.55 -18.03
N ALA A 689 -9.12 19.87 -19.14
CA ALA A 689 -9.92 18.75 -19.63
C ALA A 689 -9.93 17.60 -18.62
N THR A 690 -8.79 17.23 -18.05
CA THR A 690 -8.72 16.19 -17.01
C THR A 690 -9.52 16.55 -15.77
N GLY A 691 -9.53 17.83 -15.35
CA GLY A 691 -10.37 18.35 -14.27
C GLY A 691 -11.86 18.22 -14.56
N ILE A 692 -12.30 18.59 -15.77
CA ILE A 692 -13.69 18.44 -16.22
C ILE A 692 -14.09 16.95 -16.25
N GLY A 693 -13.25 16.12 -16.87
CA GLY A 693 -13.44 14.67 -16.97
C GLY A 693 -13.53 13.98 -15.62
N ASN A 694 -12.76 14.46 -14.65
CA ASN A 694 -12.78 13.99 -13.28
C ASN A 694 -14.13 14.19 -12.60
N ALA A 695 -14.78 15.33 -12.83
CA ALA A 695 -16.11 15.60 -12.31
C ALA A 695 -17.17 14.77 -13.05
N SER A 696 -17.11 14.72 -14.38
CA SER A 696 -18.13 14.06 -15.20
C SER A 696 -18.15 12.54 -15.04
N THR A 697 -16.99 11.89 -14.96
CA THR A 697 -16.89 10.43 -14.74
C THR A 697 -17.37 10.02 -13.34
N PHE A 698 -17.14 10.84 -12.32
CA PHE A 698 -17.67 10.59 -10.97
C PHE A 698 -19.19 10.70 -10.92
N GLN A 699 -19.75 11.66 -11.67
CA GLN A 699 -21.19 11.84 -11.82
C GLN A 699 -21.87 10.65 -12.53
N MET A 700 -21.19 10.01 -13.49
CA MET A 700 -21.71 8.84 -14.21
C MET A 700 -21.95 7.63 -13.30
N ILE A 701 -21.10 7.37 -12.30
CA ILE A 701 -21.11 6.12 -11.53
C ILE A 701 -22.47 5.87 -10.84
N PRO A 702 -23.03 6.82 -10.04
CA PRO A 702 -24.33 6.62 -9.42
C PRO A 702 -25.48 6.42 -10.42
N VAL A 703 -25.43 7.12 -11.56
CA VAL A 703 -26.47 7.01 -12.61
C VAL A 703 -26.43 5.63 -13.26
N ILE A 704 -25.24 5.13 -13.59
CA ILE A 704 -25.01 3.79 -14.13
C ILE A 704 -25.55 2.74 -13.16
N MET A 705 -25.15 2.83 -11.89
CA MET A 705 -25.52 1.83 -10.89
C MET A 705 -27.03 1.82 -10.62
N ARG A 706 -27.68 2.98 -10.57
CA ARG A 706 -29.14 3.05 -10.41
C ARG A 706 -29.88 2.35 -11.55
N LYS A 707 -29.43 2.52 -12.80
CA LYS A 707 -30.03 1.84 -13.96
C LYS A 707 -29.72 0.34 -13.97
N GLU A 708 -28.51 -0.05 -13.59
CA GLU A 708 -28.09 -1.46 -13.59
C GLU A 708 -28.74 -2.27 -12.46
N MET A 709 -29.14 -1.65 -11.34
CA MET A 709 -29.78 -2.37 -10.22
C MET A 709 -31.07 -3.08 -10.61
N ASP A 710 -31.83 -2.54 -11.57
CA ASP A 710 -33.05 -3.17 -12.06
C ASP A 710 -32.76 -4.53 -12.71
N ARG A 711 -31.64 -4.64 -13.42
CA ARG A 711 -31.17 -5.87 -14.07
C ARG A 711 -30.50 -6.81 -13.08
N LEU A 712 -29.71 -6.26 -12.15
CA LEU A 712 -28.84 -7.03 -11.26
C LEU A 712 -29.60 -7.61 -10.05
N MET A 713 -30.63 -6.91 -9.57
CA MET A 713 -31.38 -7.28 -8.38
C MET A 713 -32.89 -7.03 -8.58
N PRO A 714 -33.54 -7.75 -9.52
CA PRO A 714 -34.95 -7.51 -9.87
C PRO A 714 -35.91 -7.79 -8.71
N ASN A 715 -35.52 -8.65 -7.77
CA ASN A 715 -36.35 -9.09 -6.65
C ASN A 715 -36.43 -8.06 -5.50
N LEU A 716 -35.61 -6.99 -5.53
CA LEU A 716 -35.61 -5.97 -4.50
C LEU A 716 -36.66 -4.89 -4.76
N THR A 717 -37.22 -4.33 -3.69
CA THR A 717 -38.10 -3.16 -3.80
C THR A 717 -37.35 -1.95 -4.39
N PRO A 718 -38.04 -0.97 -4.99
CA PRO A 718 -37.38 0.22 -5.55
C PRO A 718 -36.54 1.00 -4.53
N ALA A 719 -36.98 1.06 -3.27
CA ALA A 719 -36.26 1.72 -2.18
C ALA A 719 -34.96 0.96 -1.83
N GLU A 720 -35.03 -0.37 -1.76
CA GLU A 720 -33.85 -1.22 -1.51
C GLU A 720 -32.86 -1.18 -2.66
N ARG A 721 -33.33 -1.21 -3.92
CA ARG A 721 -32.48 -1.04 -5.11
C ARG A 721 -31.73 0.28 -5.07
N THR A 722 -32.41 1.37 -4.72
CA THR A 722 -31.77 2.69 -4.62
C THR A 722 -30.70 2.71 -3.52
N ARG A 723 -30.99 2.13 -2.36
CA ARG A 723 -30.02 2.03 -1.25
C ARG A 723 -28.79 1.19 -1.64
N GLN A 724 -29.01 0.08 -2.34
CA GLN A 724 -27.92 -0.77 -2.82
C GLN A 724 -27.10 -0.10 -3.92
N ALA A 725 -27.75 0.62 -4.85
CA ALA A 725 -27.07 1.42 -5.86
C ALA A 725 -26.16 2.47 -5.23
N ASP A 726 -26.65 3.23 -4.24
CA ASP A 726 -25.86 4.24 -3.54
C ASP A 726 -24.64 3.62 -2.82
N LYS A 727 -24.82 2.43 -2.20
CA LYS A 727 -23.75 1.70 -1.51
C LYS A 727 -22.68 1.19 -2.47
N GLU A 728 -23.07 0.52 -3.55
CA GLU A 728 -22.12 0.02 -4.56
C GLU A 728 -21.42 1.17 -5.29
N SER A 729 -22.11 2.27 -5.55
CA SER A 729 -21.52 3.46 -6.19
C SER A 729 -20.38 4.04 -5.36
N ALA A 730 -20.55 4.16 -4.04
CA ALA A 730 -19.49 4.64 -3.16
C ALA A 730 -18.25 3.73 -3.19
N ALA A 731 -18.46 2.41 -3.20
CA ALA A 731 -17.38 1.43 -3.28
C ALA A 731 -16.68 1.45 -4.65
N ILE A 732 -17.44 1.55 -5.76
CA ILE A 732 -16.90 1.71 -7.12
C ILE A 732 -16.06 2.98 -7.23
N ILE A 733 -16.56 4.12 -6.73
CA ILE A 733 -15.81 5.39 -6.72
C ILE A 733 -14.45 5.22 -6.03
N GLY A 734 -14.43 4.57 -4.86
CA GLY A 734 -13.20 4.30 -4.13
C GLY A 734 -12.21 3.43 -4.92
N PHE A 735 -12.70 2.31 -5.46
CA PHE A 735 -11.87 1.37 -6.22
C PHE A 735 -11.37 1.95 -7.54
N THR A 736 -12.25 2.57 -8.32
CA THR A 736 -11.93 3.28 -9.56
C THR A 736 -10.89 4.38 -9.31
N SER A 737 -10.97 5.10 -8.20
CA SER A 737 -9.96 6.10 -7.81
C SER A 737 -8.60 5.51 -7.45
N ALA A 738 -8.57 4.31 -6.87
CA ALA A 738 -7.33 3.59 -6.59
C ALA A 738 -6.65 3.14 -7.91
N ILE A 739 -7.42 2.55 -8.84
CA ILE A 739 -6.89 2.13 -10.14
C ILE A 739 -6.39 3.33 -10.96
N ALA A 740 -7.15 4.42 -11.02
CA ALA A 740 -6.74 5.60 -11.77
C ALA A 740 -5.46 6.25 -11.21
N ALA A 741 -5.18 6.12 -9.90
CA ALA A 741 -3.97 6.66 -9.29
C ALA A 741 -2.68 6.04 -9.86
N TYR A 742 -2.74 4.84 -10.47
CA TYR A 742 -1.59 4.27 -11.19
C TYR A 742 -1.17 5.12 -12.39
N GLY A 743 -2.00 6.04 -12.89
CA GLY A 743 -1.57 7.04 -13.89
C GLY A 743 -0.37 7.88 -13.43
N MET A 744 -0.23 8.11 -12.12
CA MET A 744 0.95 8.77 -11.54
C MET A 744 2.23 7.95 -11.71
N PHE A 745 2.12 6.63 -11.80
CA PHE A 745 3.25 5.77 -12.10
C PHE A 745 3.50 5.68 -13.62
N PHE A 746 2.45 5.38 -14.39
CA PHE A 746 2.59 5.08 -15.80
C PHE A 746 3.04 6.27 -16.66
N ILE A 747 2.54 7.48 -16.40
CA ILE A 747 2.87 8.63 -17.26
C ILE A 747 4.34 9.05 -17.12
N PRO A 748 4.88 9.32 -15.91
CA PRO A 748 6.29 9.66 -15.76
C PRO A 748 7.19 8.51 -16.20
N ARG A 749 6.83 7.25 -15.89
CA ARG A 749 7.61 6.09 -16.34
C ARG A 749 7.66 6.00 -17.86
N ALA A 750 6.54 6.21 -18.55
CA ALA A 750 6.49 6.19 -20.01
C ALA A 750 7.34 7.32 -20.61
N TYR A 751 7.35 8.53 -20.02
CA TYR A 751 8.28 9.58 -20.43
C TYR A 751 9.73 9.15 -20.29
N GLY A 752 10.13 8.62 -19.13
CA GLY A 752 11.49 8.12 -18.90
C GLY A 752 11.91 7.06 -19.92
N THR A 753 11.07 6.03 -20.12
CA THR A 753 11.35 4.96 -21.09
C THR A 753 11.40 5.47 -22.53
N SER A 754 10.49 6.39 -22.91
CA SER A 754 10.50 6.98 -24.26
C SER A 754 11.79 7.75 -24.51
N ILE A 755 12.21 8.59 -23.55
CA ILE A 755 13.43 9.39 -23.67
C ILE A 755 14.68 8.49 -23.67
N GLU A 756 14.70 7.45 -22.85
CA GLU A 756 15.81 6.48 -22.81
C GLU A 756 15.97 5.73 -24.14
N ILE A 757 14.87 5.29 -24.75
CA ILE A 757 14.90 4.50 -25.99
C ILE A 757 15.06 5.38 -27.24
N THR A 758 14.42 6.54 -27.27
CA THR A 758 14.27 7.34 -28.51
C THR A 758 14.94 8.72 -28.44
N GLY A 759 15.39 9.16 -27.27
CA GLY A 759 15.90 10.51 -27.04
C GLY A 759 14.81 11.58 -26.86
N ASP A 760 13.53 11.23 -26.99
CA ASP A 760 12.40 12.17 -26.89
C ASP A 760 11.17 11.55 -26.21
N ALA A 761 10.28 12.40 -25.67
CA ALA A 761 9.05 11.96 -24.99
C ALA A 761 7.85 11.70 -25.94
N SER A 762 8.00 11.95 -27.25
CA SER A 762 6.93 11.80 -28.24
C SER A 762 6.33 10.40 -28.28
N GLY A 763 7.14 9.34 -28.09
CA GLY A 763 6.64 7.96 -28.05
C GLY A 763 5.62 7.74 -26.92
N ALA A 764 5.87 8.30 -25.74
CA ALA A 764 4.93 8.26 -24.62
C ALA A 764 3.64 9.05 -24.93
N LEU A 765 3.77 10.25 -25.52
CA LEU A 765 2.63 11.08 -25.88
C LEU A 765 1.72 10.42 -26.92
N TRP A 766 2.28 9.74 -27.92
CA TRP A 766 1.50 8.93 -28.86
C TRP A 766 0.75 7.80 -28.16
N ALA A 767 1.38 7.11 -27.20
CA ALA A 767 0.71 6.09 -26.41
C ALA A 767 -0.46 6.66 -25.59
N PHE A 768 -0.31 7.85 -25.01
CA PHE A 768 -1.39 8.52 -24.29
C PHE A 768 -2.53 8.94 -25.21
N LEU A 769 -2.21 9.46 -26.40
CA LEU A 769 -3.20 9.81 -27.42
C LEU A 769 -4.04 8.58 -27.82
N ILE A 770 -3.38 7.46 -28.12
CA ILE A 770 -4.04 6.18 -28.45
C ILE A 770 -4.93 5.75 -27.28
N PHE A 771 -4.44 5.82 -26.04
CA PHE A 771 -5.22 5.50 -24.86
C PHE A 771 -6.49 6.37 -24.77
N TYR A 772 -6.40 7.68 -25.00
CA TYR A 772 -7.57 8.57 -25.02
C TYR A 772 -8.56 8.26 -26.14
N VAL A 773 -8.09 7.81 -27.31
CA VAL A 773 -8.97 7.30 -28.38
C VAL A 773 -9.74 6.07 -27.88
N THR A 774 -9.11 5.16 -27.12
CA THR A 774 -9.84 4.02 -26.54
C THR A 774 -10.87 4.46 -25.50
N CYS A 775 -10.58 5.47 -24.68
CA CYS A 775 -11.53 6.03 -23.72
C CYS A 775 -12.71 6.71 -24.42
N LEU A 776 -12.44 7.47 -25.50
CA LEU A 776 -13.46 8.08 -26.34
C LEU A 776 -14.38 7.02 -26.96
N ALA A 777 -13.80 5.98 -27.56
CA ALA A 777 -14.53 4.88 -28.17
C ALA A 777 -15.39 4.15 -27.13
N LEU A 778 -14.84 3.81 -25.96
CA LEU A 778 -15.60 3.18 -24.87
C LEU A 778 -16.77 4.07 -24.42
N THR A 779 -16.52 5.37 -24.21
CA THR A 779 -17.56 6.34 -23.82
C THR A 779 -18.67 6.41 -24.85
N TRP A 780 -18.32 6.41 -26.14
CA TRP A 780 -19.26 6.41 -27.25
C TRP A 780 -20.10 5.13 -27.31
N PHE A 781 -19.43 3.97 -27.42
CA PHE A 781 -20.10 2.69 -27.70
C PHE A 781 -20.93 2.17 -26.53
N VAL A 782 -20.48 2.40 -25.29
CA VAL A 782 -21.15 1.86 -24.10
C VAL A 782 -22.21 2.83 -23.57
N TYR A 783 -21.92 4.14 -23.55
CA TYR A 783 -22.74 5.08 -22.80
C TYR A 783 -23.55 6.06 -23.65
N THR A 784 -22.98 6.66 -24.70
CA THR A 784 -23.57 7.84 -25.35
C THR A 784 -24.18 7.63 -26.74
N ARG A 785 -23.86 6.55 -27.47
CA ARG A 785 -24.51 6.25 -28.78
C ARG A 785 -25.97 5.86 -28.61
N ARG A 786 -26.77 5.91 -29.69
CA ARG A 786 -28.15 5.35 -29.68
C ARG A 786 -28.09 3.87 -29.23
N GLY A 787 -28.88 3.52 -28.20
CA GLY A 787 -28.85 2.20 -27.55
C GLY A 787 -27.79 2.05 -26.43
N GLY A 788 -26.96 3.07 -26.19
CA GLY A 788 -26.03 3.12 -25.06
C GLY A 788 -26.75 3.33 -23.72
N LEU A 789 -26.12 2.89 -22.62
CA LEU A 789 -26.75 2.81 -21.31
C LEU A 789 -27.32 4.16 -20.84
N LEU A 790 -26.64 5.28 -21.13
CA LEU A 790 -26.99 6.61 -20.62
C LEU A 790 -27.65 7.52 -21.68
N HIS A 791 -27.70 7.10 -22.95
CA HIS A 791 -28.21 7.90 -24.06
C HIS A 791 -29.61 8.49 -23.80
N ASP A 792 -30.57 7.64 -23.41
CA ASP A 792 -31.95 8.08 -23.22
C ASP A 792 -32.14 8.87 -21.93
N ILE A 793 -31.36 8.57 -20.88
CA ILE A 793 -31.43 9.27 -19.59
C ILE A 793 -31.01 10.72 -19.77
N GLU A 794 -29.85 10.93 -20.41
CA GLU A 794 -29.25 12.26 -20.55
C GLU A 794 -29.99 13.13 -21.58
N ARG A 795 -30.73 12.54 -22.51
CA ARG A 795 -31.49 13.26 -23.54
C ARG A 795 -32.96 13.50 -23.19
N ARG A 796 -33.56 12.72 -22.28
CA ARG A 796 -34.94 12.93 -21.78
C ARG A 796 -35.01 13.97 -20.65
N ALA A 797 -33.91 14.26 -19.97
CA ALA A 797 -33.85 15.29 -18.93
C ALA A 797 -34.17 16.72 -19.45
N GLY A 798 -34.16 16.94 -20.77
CA GLY A 798 -34.58 18.21 -21.39
C GLY A 798 -36.09 18.37 -21.63
N THR A 799 -36.91 17.31 -21.43
CA THR A 799 -38.33 17.30 -21.81
C THR A 799 -39.32 17.17 -20.65
N ALA A 800 -38.85 17.07 -19.41
CA ALA A 800 -39.73 16.98 -18.24
C ALA A 800 -39.65 18.26 -17.37
N GLN A 801 -40.27 19.35 -17.84
CA GLN A 801 -40.86 20.31 -16.90
C GLN A 801 -42.11 19.65 -16.32
N PRO A 802 -42.27 19.53 -14.99
CA PRO A 802 -43.52 19.08 -14.43
C PRO A 802 -44.58 20.15 -14.72
N THR A 803 -45.55 19.78 -15.55
CA THR A 803 -46.78 20.55 -15.75
C THR A 803 -47.39 20.81 -14.37
N LYS A 804 -47.45 22.08 -13.97
CA LYS A 804 -48.34 22.53 -12.89
C LYS A 804 -49.77 22.26 -13.35
N THR A 805 -50.31 21.08 -13.12
CA THR A 805 -51.76 20.87 -13.22
C THR A 805 -52.41 21.53 -12.00
N ALA A 806 -53.21 22.53 -12.34
CA ALA A 806 -53.87 23.45 -11.44
C ALA A 806 -54.88 22.74 -10.53
N LYS A 807 -55.01 23.29 -9.32
CA LYS A 807 -56.25 23.28 -8.53
C LYS A 807 -57.43 23.74 -9.41
N ARG A 808 -58.45 22.90 -9.51
CA ARG A 808 -59.89 23.13 -9.78
C ARG A 808 -60.43 21.71 -10.04
N SER A 809 -61.44 21.15 -9.37
CA SER A 809 -62.62 21.68 -8.71
C SER A 809 -63.35 20.54 -8.00
N ALA A 810 -64.13 20.88 -6.97
CA ALA A 810 -65.10 20.08 -6.22
C ALA A 810 -64.54 19.10 -5.19
#